data_AF-A0A412N678-F1
#
_entry.id   AF-A0A412N678-F1
#
_cell.length_a   1.000
_cell.length_b   1.000
_cell.length_c   1.000
_cell.angle_alpha   90.00
_cell.angle_beta   90.00
_cell.angle_gamma   90.00
#
_symmetry.space_group_name_H-M   'P 1'
#
loop_
_entity.id
_entity.type
_entity.pdbx_description
1 polymer ?
#
loop_
_entity_poly.entity_id
_entity_poly.type
_entity_poly.pdbx_seq_one_letter_code
_entity_poly.pdbx_strand_id
1 'polypeptide(L)'
;MKRLLLFVLMIMGCCGRFASDAKRCPATPAVAAPVEPLLVRPVLDDVRCRQWVDSVLDKLSLKERIGQLFIYTIAPYQDKANKELLRKVVEDYKVGGLLFSGGLMQNQAMLTNEAQRMADIPLLITFDGEWGLSMRLRGTPVFPKNMVLGCIRNDSLLYEYGREMARQCRELGVQVNFAPVADVNINPKNPVINTRSFGESPVNVADKVTAYAKGLEDGGVLSVSKHFPGHGDTDVDSHKALPTLPFTRARLDSVELYPFKKVIQEGLSGIMVGHLEVPAFEAQSGLPSSLSRNVVYDLLTRELKFRGLIFTDALAMKGVSNNGSLCLKALKAGNDLLLVPRRIKEEVDAVLAAVKRGELTEQAVEEKCRKVLTYKYALGLNKKPMIRLSGLGTRINTPYTRDLIRRLNMAAITVLGNATEVLPLDPSIKDVAVLNVGAAAEIQPFIKQLSGYTRPVEFQLGKDLPAAGRKALRDKLSKYKRILVCVTEHRLAAYQSFFAEFAPDVPVVYVFFIPGKQLLQIHRGISAAEAVVLAHSSDEDVQRQVAGILYADAVADGRLSASIGGLFATGEGVDLNPQTEPHFVPEEHGLDSRLLARIDTLAREGIREGAYPGCQVVILKDGKEMYNKAFGTYTWNTAKNKAAVPVTPASVYDIASLTKTTATLLAVMKLYDKGRLNLTDRVADYLPYLQDTDKRNITVRELLFHQSGLPSTLLFYLEAVDKDSYDGTLFKARADAQHPTRIGRQTWANPKFRFRPGLTSKVRTAECTLQVCDSLWLNKSFKKEYLQKIADTPLKDKRYRYSCVGFILLQQLVEARAGMPMDEFLAQEFYTPMGLKRTGYLPLRFLPEEEIVPSSVDPFLRKTTLQGFVHDESAAFQGGVSGNAGLFSTAGEVARIYQMLLNGGELDGKRYLSKETCRLFTTTVARSCRRGLGFDKPDMQNPAKSPCAPSAPASVYGHTGFTGTCAWVDPDNGLVYVFLSNRIYPDVWNSKLLKLDIRGRIQEAMYRAVLK
;
A
#
# COMPACT_ATOMS: atom_id res chain seq x y z
N MET A 1 -43.79 11.18 45.77
CA MET A 1 -42.83 10.37 45.00
C MET A 1 -42.12 11.16 43.88
N LYS A 2 -41.51 12.31 44.24
CA LYS A 2 -40.71 13.16 43.34
C LYS A 2 -39.37 13.59 43.96
N ARG A 3 -38.94 12.92 45.05
CA ARG A 3 -37.66 13.21 45.75
C ARG A 3 -36.70 12.02 45.83
N LEU A 4 -37.07 10.84 45.33
CA LEU A 4 -36.17 9.67 45.29
C LEU A 4 -35.47 9.47 43.93
N LEU A 5 -36.02 10.02 42.83
CA LEU A 5 -35.38 9.95 41.51
C LEU A 5 -34.28 11.01 41.30
N LEU A 6 -34.26 12.08 42.10
CA LEU A 6 -33.23 13.12 42.00
C LEU A 6 -31.89 12.70 42.63
N PHE A 7 -31.89 11.68 43.49
CA PHE A 7 -30.69 11.23 44.21
C PHE A 7 -29.90 10.16 43.45
N VAL A 8 -30.55 9.41 42.55
CA VAL A 8 -29.89 8.39 41.70
C VAL A 8 -29.31 9.02 40.42
N LEU A 9 -29.86 10.14 39.94
CA LEU A 9 -29.37 10.84 38.74
C LEU A 9 -28.13 11.71 38.96
N MET A 10 -27.73 12.00 40.20
CA MET A 10 -26.45 12.70 40.48
C MET A 10 -25.23 11.77 40.60
N ILE A 11 -25.41 10.44 40.71
CA ILE A 11 -24.28 9.51 40.88
C ILE A 11 -23.77 8.94 39.54
N MET A 12 -24.56 8.98 38.45
CA MET A 12 -24.09 8.56 37.11
C MET A 12 -23.71 9.71 36.17
N GLY A 13 -23.80 10.97 36.61
CA GLY A 13 -23.43 12.15 35.84
C GLY A 13 -21.98 12.62 35.98
N CYS A 14 -21.18 11.98 36.85
CA CYS A 14 -19.80 12.40 37.15
C CYS A 14 -18.71 11.42 36.67
N CYS A 15 -19.01 10.52 35.75
CA CYS A 15 -18.01 9.66 35.08
C CYS A 15 -17.86 10.02 33.60
N GLY A 16 -17.47 11.26 33.31
CA GLY A 16 -17.08 11.65 31.96
C GLY A 16 -16.84 13.14 31.84
N ARG A 17 -15.56 13.54 31.90
CA ARG A 17 -15.01 14.91 31.74
C ARG A 17 -15.01 15.76 33.00
N PHE A 18 -13.98 15.57 33.82
CA PHE A 18 -13.10 16.62 34.37
C PHE A 18 -11.97 15.90 35.11
N ALA A 19 -10.83 15.74 34.45
CA ALA A 19 -9.57 15.42 35.09
C ALA A 19 -8.50 16.33 34.44
N SER A 20 -8.67 17.64 34.65
CA SER A 20 -7.59 18.62 34.59
C SER A 20 -7.40 19.13 36.01
N ASP A 21 -6.13 19.25 36.43
CA ASP A 21 -5.67 19.76 37.71
C ASP A 21 -5.78 18.83 38.93
N ALA A 22 -5.18 17.64 38.80
CA ALA A 22 -4.45 17.07 39.91
C ALA A 22 -2.96 17.31 39.65
N LYS A 23 -2.31 18.13 40.47
CA LYS A 23 -0.84 18.18 40.63
C LYS A 23 -0.36 16.77 40.94
N ARG A 24 -0.07 15.98 39.90
CA ARG A 24 0.76 14.79 40.04
C ARG A 24 2.14 15.30 40.43
N CYS A 25 2.55 15.01 41.67
CA CYS A 25 3.97 14.93 41.98
C CYS A 25 4.64 14.15 40.84
N PRO A 26 5.76 14.64 40.28
CA PRO A 26 6.46 13.89 39.26
C PRO A 26 6.78 12.52 39.87
N ALA A 27 6.21 11.47 39.28
CA ALA A 27 6.66 10.13 39.58
C ALA A 27 8.17 10.14 39.37
N THR A 28 8.93 9.84 40.42
CA THR A 28 10.37 9.69 40.35
C THR A 28 10.64 8.76 39.15
N PRO A 29 11.39 9.20 38.12
CA PRO A 29 11.64 8.34 36.97
C PRO A 29 12.27 7.06 37.50
N ALA A 30 11.69 5.92 37.12
CA ALA A 30 12.26 4.62 37.46
C ALA A 30 13.75 4.66 37.10
N VAL A 31 14.62 4.44 38.09
CA VAL A 31 16.06 4.47 37.91
C VAL A 31 16.41 3.27 37.04
N ALA A 32 16.50 3.49 35.72
CA ALA A 32 16.99 2.49 34.80
C ALA A 32 18.39 2.08 35.26
N ALA A 33 18.61 0.77 35.44
CA ALA A 33 19.92 0.24 35.77
C ALA A 33 20.92 0.59 34.65
N PRO A 34 22.21 0.82 34.97
CA PRO A 34 23.23 1.00 33.95
C PRO A 34 23.25 -0.20 32.99
N VAL A 35 23.24 0.05 31.68
CA VAL A 35 23.41 -1.00 30.68
C VAL A 35 24.90 -1.19 30.43
N GLU A 36 25.42 -2.36 30.77
CA GLU A 36 26.81 -2.71 30.49
C GLU A 36 27.03 -2.93 28.98
N PRO A 37 28.13 -2.43 28.39
CA PRO A 37 28.34 -2.58 26.96
C PRO A 37 28.61 -4.04 26.60
N LEU A 38 27.92 -4.53 25.56
CA LEU A 38 27.90 -5.94 25.17
C LEU A 38 29.29 -6.47 24.79
N LEU A 39 30.13 -5.63 24.17
CA LEU A 39 31.48 -6.01 23.72
C LEU A 39 32.41 -6.34 24.91
N VAL A 40 32.29 -5.64 26.03
CA VAL A 40 33.18 -5.82 27.20
C VAL A 40 32.58 -6.67 28.30
N ARG A 41 31.25 -6.82 28.33
CA ARG A 41 30.54 -7.63 29.32
C ARG A 41 31.14 -9.04 29.50
N PRO A 42 31.56 -9.78 28.45
CA PRO A 42 32.18 -11.10 28.62
C PRO A 42 33.54 -11.08 29.32
N VAL A 43 34.24 -9.93 29.37
CA VAL A 43 35.61 -9.83 29.88
C VAL A 43 35.74 -9.04 31.18
N LEU A 44 34.69 -8.39 31.67
CA LEU A 44 34.71 -7.64 32.94
C LEU A 44 35.06 -8.54 34.13
N ASP A 45 34.48 -9.75 34.14
CA ASP A 45 34.73 -10.75 35.19
C ASP A 45 35.88 -11.72 34.87
N ASP A 46 36.45 -11.68 33.66
CA ASP A 46 37.56 -12.55 33.25
C ASP A 46 38.86 -12.19 34.00
N VAL A 47 39.32 -13.11 34.85
CA VAL A 47 40.58 -12.99 35.60
C VAL A 47 41.77 -12.71 34.67
N ARG A 48 41.79 -13.30 33.47
CA ARG A 48 42.89 -13.12 32.51
C ARG A 48 42.88 -11.71 31.90
N CYS A 49 41.71 -11.13 31.71
CA CYS A 49 41.57 -9.73 31.28
C CYS A 49 42.17 -8.82 32.34
N ARG A 50 41.75 -8.97 33.61
CA ARG A 50 42.29 -8.18 34.72
C ARG A 50 43.80 -8.32 34.84
N GLN A 51 44.32 -9.55 34.86
CA GLN A 51 45.76 -9.82 34.92
C GLN A 51 46.53 -9.18 33.76
N TRP A 52 46.01 -9.27 32.53
CA TRP A 52 46.67 -8.64 31.38
C TRP A 52 46.65 -7.12 31.50
N VAL A 53 45.50 -6.52 31.83
CA VAL A 53 45.36 -5.07 32.01
C VAL A 53 46.28 -4.55 33.11
N ASP A 54 46.30 -5.19 34.28
CA ASP A 54 47.19 -4.85 35.39
C ASP A 54 48.66 -4.97 34.98
N SER A 55 49.04 -6.08 34.34
CA SER A 55 50.42 -6.31 33.91
C SER A 55 50.95 -5.28 32.91
N VAL A 56 50.06 -4.71 32.09
CA VAL A 56 50.40 -3.64 31.15
C VAL A 56 50.44 -2.30 31.87
N LEU A 57 49.43 -1.99 32.68
CA LEU A 57 49.29 -0.71 33.36
C LEU A 57 50.41 -0.44 34.38
N ASP A 58 50.86 -1.48 35.09
CA ASP A 58 51.95 -1.41 36.07
C ASP A 58 53.32 -1.11 35.42
N LYS A 59 53.48 -1.44 34.14
CA LYS A 59 54.71 -1.16 33.38
C LYS A 59 54.73 0.21 32.73
N LEU A 60 53.57 0.87 32.61
CA LEU A 60 53.47 2.17 31.96
C LEU A 60 53.81 3.30 32.93
N SER A 61 54.75 4.14 32.53
CA SER A 61 54.93 5.45 33.14
C SER A 61 53.68 6.33 32.95
N LEU A 62 53.51 7.35 33.80
CA LEU A 62 52.40 8.29 33.67
C LEU A 62 52.30 8.91 32.27
N LYS A 63 53.42 9.24 31.63
CA LYS A 63 53.44 9.79 30.27
C LYS A 63 52.92 8.78 29.23
N GLU A 64 53.27 7.50 29.38
CA GLU A 64 52.80 6.45 28.48
C GLU A 64 51.31 6.11 28.72
N ARG A 65 50.84 6.15 29.97
CA ARG A 65 49.41 6.06 30.31
C ARG A 65 48.60 7.16 29.63
N ILE A 66 49.12 8.40 29.64
CA ILE A 66 48.55 9.54 28.90
C ILE A 66 48.57 9.25 27.40
N GLY A 67 49.68 8.73 26.85
CA GLY A 67 49.81 8.34 25.44
C GLY A 67 48.70 7.40 24.98
N GLN A 68 48.33 6.42 25.81
CA GLN A 68 47.25 5.47 25.52
C GLN A 68 45.87 6.12 25.32
N LEU A 69 45.68 7.40 25.70
CA LEU A 69 44.43 8.14 25.52
C LEU A 69 44.35 8.89 24.18
N PHE A 70 45.38 8.79 23.33
CA PHE A 70 45.42 9.47 22.03
C PHE A 70 45.27 8.50 20.85
N ILE A 71 44.51 8.94 19.85
CA ILE A 71 44.46 8.34 18.50
C ILE A 71 45.03 9.35 17.50
N TYR A 72 46.13 8.98 16.84
CA TYR A 72 46.82 9.85 15.90
C TYR A 72 46.53 9.48 14.44
N THR A 73 46.41 10.48 13.57
CA THR A 73 46.15 10.24 12.14
C THR A 73 47.44 10.03 11.36
N ILE A 74 47.50 8.97 10.57
CA ILE A 74 48.60 8.66 9.65
C ILE A 74 48.05 8.57 8.23
N ALA A 75 48.71 9.23 7.28
CA ALA A 75 48.39 9.05 5.87
C ALA A 75 48.96 7.69 5.41
N PRO A 76 48.25 6.89 4.60
CA PRO A 76 48.75 5.61 4.12
C PRO A 76 49.77 5.75 2.97
N TYR A 77 50.82 6.54 3.21
CA TYR A 77 51.95 6.76 2.32
C TYR A 77 53.20 6.08 2.88
N GLN A 78 54.02 5.50 1.99
CA GLN A 78 55.20 4.72 2.35
C GLN A 78 56.51 5.53 2.30
N ASP A 79 56.42 6.86 2.20
CA ASP A 79 57.59 7.72 2.19
C ASP A 79 58.30 7.78 3.56
N LYS A 80 59.57 8.22 3.53
CA LYS A 80 60.43 8.26 4.72
C LYS A 80 59.90 9.18 5.82
N ALA A 81 59.27 10.30 5.45
CA ALA A 81 58.77 11.27 6.42
C ALA A 81 57.56 10.72 7.20
N ASN A 82 56.64 10.06 6.49
CA ASN A 82 55.48 9.44 7.11
C ASN A 82 55.85 8.25 7.99
N LYS A 83 56.87 7.46 7.61
CA LYS A 83 57.42 6.39 8.46
C LYS A 83 58.08 6.91 9.72
N GLU A 84 58.86 8.00 9.63
CA GLU A 84 59.44 8.62 10.82
C GLU A 84 58.35 9.21 11.74
N LEU A 85 57.31 9.82 11.16
CA LEU A 85 56.16 10.26 11.94
C LEU A 85 55.46 9.09 12.64
N LEU A 86 55.25 7.97 11.93
CA LEU A 86 54.68 6.74 12.49
C LEU A 86 55.52 6.22 13.66
N ARG A 87 56.83 6.09 13.47
CA ARG A 87 57.77 5.66 14.51
C ARG A 87 57.67 6.58 15.73
N LYS A 88 57.73 7.89 15.52
CA LYS A 88 57.64 8.90 16.58
C LYS A 88 56.35 8.79 17.40
N VAL A 89 55.18 8.62 16.76
CA VAL A 89 53.92 8.51 17.51
C VAL A 89 53.79 7.17 18.24
N VAL A 90 54.32 6.09 17.68
CA VAL A 90 54.22 4.75 18.27
C VAL A 90 55.26 4.52 19.38
N GLU A 91 56.52 4.88 19.17
CA GLU A 91 57.60 4.61 20.11
C GLU A 91 57.77 5.73 21.15
N ASP A 92 57.79 7.00 20.72
CA ASP A 92 58.13 8.12 21.62
C ASP A 92 56.91 8.57 22.46
N TYR A 93 55.71 8.58 21.86
CA TYR A 93 54.47 8.99 22.54
C TYR A 93 53.57 7.82 22.95
N LYS A 94 53.85 6.61 22.47
CA LYS A 94 53.11 5.38 22.79
C LYS A 94 51.60 5.57 22.71
N VAL A 95 51.14 6.10 21.57
CA VAL A 95 49.72 6.40 21.36
C VAL A 95 48.85 5.15 21.55
N GLY A 96 47.62 5.34 21.98
CA GLY A 96 46.66 4.24 22.18
C GLY A 96 46.21 3.61 20.88
N GLY A 97 46.12 4.41 19.81
CA GLY A 97 45.70 3.95 18.49
C GLY A 97 46.07 4.88 17.34
N LEU A 98 45.74 4.42 16.13
CA LEU A 98 45.98 5.12 14.86
C LEU A 98 44.70 5.20 14.03
N LEU A 99 44.54 6.30 13.28
CA LEU A 99 43.49 6.50 12.27
C LEU A 99 44.15 6.72 10.91
N PHE A 100 43.67 6.05 9.86
CA PHE A 100 44.16 6.27 8.50
C PHE A 100 43.26 7.24 7.72
N SER A 101 43.84 8.27 7.10
CA SER A 101 43.09 9.37 6.44
C SER A 101 42.52 9.01 5.06
N GLY A 102 43.27 8.27 4.23
CA GLY A 102 42.81 7.76 2.94
C GLY A 102 43.93 7.44 1.94
N GLY A 103 43.74 6.40 1.12
CA GLY A 103 44.72 5.96 0.12
C GLY A 103 44.50 4.55 -0.41
N LEU A 104 45.57 3.80 -0.62
CA LEU A 104 45.51 2.40 -1.08
C LEU A 104 45.41 1.44 0.09
N MET A 105 44.53 0.45 -0.03
CA MET A 105 44.29 -0.58 0.99
C MET A 105 45.56 -1.33 1.38
N GLN A 106 46.40 -1.68 0.41
CA GLN A 106 47.66 -2.40 0.62
C GLN A 106 48.65 -1.56 1.44
N ASN A 107 48.73 -0.26 1.19
CA ASN A 107 49.62 0.63 1.93
C ASN A 107 49.20 0.75 3.39
N GLN A 108 47.89 0.88 3.65
CA GLN A 108 47.38 0.87 5.02
C GLN A 108 47.74 -0.44 5.73
N ALA A 109 47.49 -1.60 5.10
CA ALA A 109 47.81 -2.89 5.70
C ALA A 109 49.32 -3.04 6.02
N MET A 110 50.20 -2.56 5.12
CA MET A 110 51.64 -2.55 5.35
C MET A 110 52.04 -1.68 6.54
N LEU A 111 51.52 -0.44 6.62
CA LEU A 111 51.81 0.46 7.74
C LEU A 111 51.23 -0.05 9.05
N THR A 112 50.05 -0.68 9.04
CA THR A 112 49.50 -1.33 10.23
C THR A 112 50.44 -2.41 10.74
N ASN A 113 50.98 -3.28 9.86
CA ASN A 113 51.96 -4.28 10.27
C ASN A 113 53.28 -3.68 10.77
N GLU A 114 53.70 -2.54 10.21
CA GLU A 114 54.87 -1.80 10.70
C GLU A 114 54.62 -1.25 12.11
N ALA A 115 53.50 -0.56 12.30
CA ALA A 115 53.09 0.04 13.56
C ALA A 115 52.91 -1.00 14.68
N GLN A 116 52.23 -2.12 14.40
CA GLN A 116 52.03 -3.18 15.39
C GLN A 116 53.34 -3.88 15.79
N ARG A 117 54.34 -3.94 14.89
CA ARG A 117 55.69 -4.44 15.24
C ARG A 117 56.39 -3.49 16.20
N MET A 118 56.37 -2.19 15.91
CA MET A 118 57.00 -1.14 16.73
C MET A 118 56.36 -1.00 18.12
N ALA A 119 55.04 -1.14 18.22
CA ALA A 119 54.31 -0.82 19.45
C ALA A 119 54.56 -1.84 20.56
N ASP A 120 54.99 -1.43 21.75
CA ASP A 120 55.09 -2.33 22.92
C ASP A 120 53.73 -2.88 23.33
N ILE A 121 52.72 -2.00 23.34
CA ILE A 121 51.32 -2.31 23.60
C ILE A 121 50.60 -2.30 22.25
N PRO A 122 49.85 -3.35 21.89
CA PRO A 122 49.14 -3.40 20.62
C PRO A 122 48.24 -2.17 20.43
N LEU A 123 48.29 -1.60 19.23
CA LEU A 123 47.56 -0.36 18.87
C LEU A 123 46.12 -0.68 18.49
N LEU A 124 45.18 0.19 18.89
CA LEU A 124 43.87 0.24 18.26
C LEU A 124 44.01 0.84 16.86
N ILE A 125 43.72 0.06 15.84
CA ILE A 125 43.59 0.57 14.48
C ILE A 125 42.14 0.96 14.27
N THR A 126 41.95 2.23 13.96
CA THR A 126 40.64 2.85 13.80
C THR A 126 40.41 3.25 12.35
N PHE A 127 39.14 3.29 11.95
CA PHE A 127 38.75 3.60 10.58
C PHE A 127 37.46 4.40 10.55
N ASP A 128 37.27 5.21 9.51
CA ASP A 128 36.04 5.96 9.28
C ASP A 128 35.38 5.46 7.98
N GLY A 129 34.50 4.47 8.13
CA GLY A 129 33.87 3.75 7.02
C GLY A 129 32.34 3.74 7.13
N GLU A 130 31.71 4.87 6.80
CA GLU A 130 30.25 5.04 6.87
C GLU A 130 29.50 4.33 5.73
N TRP A 131 30.09 4.21 4.54
CA TRP A 131 29.51 3.49 3.38
C TRP A 131 30.49 2.45 2.83
N GLY A 132 31.28 1.86 3.72
CA GLY A 132 32.33 0.92 3.35
C GLY A 132 33.74 1.45 3.54
N LEU A 133 34.71 0.53 3.35
CA LEU A 133 36.12 0.88 3.24
C LEU A 133 36.38 1.93 2.14
N SER A 134 35.54 1.94 1.11
CA SER A 134 35.62 2.87 -0.02
C SER A 134 35.46 4.34 0.35
N MET A 135 34.99 4.65 1.56
CA MET A 135 35.04 6.01 2.10
C MET A 135 36.45 6.57 2.13
N ARG A 136 37.46 5.74 2.44
CA ARG A 136 38.86 6.16 2.56
C ARG A 136 39.81 5.41 1.62
N LEU A 137 39.45 4.20 1.19
CA LEU A 137 40.34 3.28 0.48
C LEU A 137 39.88 2.96 -0.94
N ARG A 138 40.78 3.12 -1.91
CA ARG A 138 40.51 2.74 -3.31
C ARG A 138 40.58 1.22 -3.51
N GLY A 139 39.86 0.71 -4.51
CA GLY A 139 39.87 -0.72 -4.87
C GLY A 139 39.10 -1.62 -3.89
N THR A 140 38.15 -1.04 -3.15
CA THR A 140 37.30 -1.74 -2.18
C THR A 140 35.82 -1.59 -2.56
N PRO A 141 34.93 -2.49 -2.07
CA PRO A 141 33.50 -2.43 -2.35
C PRO A 141 32.86 -1.10 -1.94
N VAL A 142 31.91 -0.63 -2.75
CA VAL A 142 31.13 0.60 -2.50
C VAL A 142 29.74 0.21 -2.06
N PHE A 143 29.41 0.43 -0.78
CA PHE A 143 28.07 0.22 -0.29
C PHE A 143 27.19 1.46 -0.53
N PRO A 144 25.86 1.31 -0.54
CA PRO A 144 24.96 2.44 -0.69
C PRO A 144 25.16 3.44 0.46
N LYS A 145 24.92 4.72 0.19
CA LYS A 145 24.96 5.76 1.22
C LYS A 145 23.86 5.52 2.26
N ASN A 146 24.09 5.94 3.50
CA ASN A 146 23.16 5.72 4.61
C ASN A 146 21.75 6.25 4.31
N MET A 147 21.60 7.37 3.59
CA MET A 147 20.26 7.87 3.27
C MET A 147 19.49 6.95 2.31
N VAL A 148 20.19 6.21 1.43
CA VAL A 148 19.57 5.15 0.61
C VAL A 148 19.25 3.93 1.47
N LEU A 149 20.18 3.52 2.33
CA LEU A 149 19.97 2.40 3.26
C LEU A 149 18.82 2.66 4.24
N GLY A 150 18.57 3.93 4.57
CA GLY A 150 17.44 4.38 5.35
C GLY A 150 16.09 4.04 4.73
N CYS A 151 16.04 3.82 3.42
CA CYS A 151 14.81 3.47 2.73
C CYS A 151 14.38 2.01 2.90
N ILE A 152 15.29 1.15 3.38
CA ILE A 152 15.08 -0.28 3.53
C ILE A 152 14.16 -0.55 4.73
N ARG A 153 13.13 -1.36 4.55
CA ARG A 153 12.26 -1.79 5.67
C ARG A 153 12.82 -2.97 6.46
N ASN A 154 13.55 -3.87 5.80
CA ASN A 154 14.14 -5.04 6.44
C ASN A 154 15.49 -4.72 7.12
N ASP A 155 15.45 -4.45 8.43
CA ASP A 155 16.64 -4.14 9.22
C ASP A 155 17.65 -5.30 9.34
N SER A 156 17.25 -6.53 9.04
CA SER A 156 18.19 -7.66 9.04
C SER A 156 19.32 -7.45 8.01
N LEU A 157 19.03 -6.77 6.89
CA LEU A 157 20.02 -6.43 5.89
C LEU A 157 21.06 -5.42 6.41
N LEU A 158 20.66 -4.50 7.29
CA LEU A 158 21.57 -3.55 7.92
C LEU A 158 22.48 -4.24 8.94
N TYR A 159 21.95 -5.22 9.67
CA TYR A 159 22.76 -6.09 10.52
C TYR A 159 23.78 -6.90 9.69
N GLU A 160 23.35 -7.53 8.59
CA GLU A 160 24.27 -8.22 7.65
C GLU A 160 25.34 -7.27 7.08
N TYR A 161 24.95 -6.03 6.74
CA TYR A 161 25.90 -5.00 6.33
C TYR A 161 26.95 -4.72 7.41
N GLY A 162 26.53 -4.56 8.68
CA GLY A 162 27.44 -4.41 9.81
C GLY A 162 28.40 -5.60 9.95
N ARG A 163 27.89 -6.83 9.83
CA ARG A 163 28.70 -8.06 9.89
C ARG A 163 29.75 -8.14 8.81
N GLU A 164 29.37 -7.82 7.57
CA GLU A 164 30.30 -7.81 6.43
C GLU A 164 31.34 -6.69 6.57
N MET A 165 30.93 -5.51 7.06
CA MET A 165 31.86 -4.43 7.37
C MET A 165 32.86 -4.81 8.46
N ALA A 166 32.42 -5.46 9.54
CA ALA A 166 33.34 -5.94 10.57
C ALA A 166 34.34 -6.97 10.03
N ARG A 167 33.88 -7.89 9.17
CA ARG A 167 34.78 -8.84 8.49
C ARG A 167 35.85 -8.13 7.66
N GLN A 168 35.46 -7.15 6.85
CA GLN A 168 36.40 -6.35 6.04
C GLN A 168 37.36 -5.51 6.90
N CYS A 169 36.87 -4.92 7.99
CA CYS A 169 37.69 -4.21 8.97
C CYS A 169 38.75 -5.13 9.59
N ARG A 170 38.37 -6.35 10.02
CA ARG A 170 39.33 -7.32 10.60
C ARG A 170 40.40 -7.78 9.61
N GLU A 171 40.05 -7.93 8.33
CA GLU A 171 41.03 -8.21 7.26
C GLU A 171 42.08 -7.09 7.09
N LEU A 172 41.75 -5.85 7.50
CA LEU A 172 42.67 -4.71 7.56
C LEU A 172 43.19 -4.43 8.96
N GLY A 173 42.98 -5.35 9.90
CA GLY A 173 43.42 -5.21 11.29
C GLY A 173 42.78 -4.04 12.02
N VAL A 174 41.60 -3.58 11.61
CA VAL A 174 40.81 -2.50 12.23
C VAL A 174 39.97 -3.06 13.38
N GLN A 175 40.03 -2.43 14.55
CA GLN A 175 39.22 -2.78 15.73
C GLN A 175 38.09 -1.79 16.01
N VAL A 176 38.16 -0.56 15.52
CA VAL A 176 37.15 0.48 15.75
C VAL A 176 36.72 1.06 14.41
N ASN A 177 35.42 1.06 14.13
CA ASN A 177 34.86 1.80 13.00
C ASN A 177 34.07 3.00 13.54
N PHE A 178 34.40 4.20 13.08
CA PHE A 178 33.70 5.44 13.42
C PHE A 178 32.38 5.57 12.66
N ALA A 179 31.52 4.57 12.82
CA ALA A 179 30.20 4.44 12.25
C ALA A 179 29.34 3.57 13.20
N PRO A 180 28.01 3.68 13.17
CA PRO A 180 27.18 4.49 12.27
C PRO A 180 27.03 5.98 12.64
N VAL A 181 26.62 6.79 11.67
CA VAL A 181 26.09 8.14 11.92
C VAL A 181 24.68 8.02 12.47
N ALA A 182 24.49 8.50 13.69
CA ALA A 182 23.24 8.50 14.45
C ALA A 182 22.49 9.84 14.40
N ASP A 183 23.02 10.82 13.67
CA ASP A 183 22.40 12.12 13.48
C ASP A 183 21.09 12.00 12.67
N VAL A 184 20.02 12.65 13.13
CA VAL A 184 18.73 12.72 12.42
C VAL A 184 18.72 13.94 11.49
N ASN A 185 18.62 13.74 10.18
CA ASN A 185 18.72 14.82 9.20
C ASN A 185 17.37 15.52 8.97
N ILE A 186 16.93 16.30 9.95
CA ILE A 186 15.70 17.11 9.84
C ILE A 186 15.89 18.35 8.98
N ASN A 187 17.10 18.90 8.96
CA ASN A 187 17.39 20.05 8.11
C ASN A 187 17.97 19.59 6.76
N PRO A 188 17.21 19.68 5.66
CA PRO A 188 17.70 19.25 4.34
C PRO A 188 18.85 20.14 3.81
N LYS A 189 19.04 21.34 4.38
CA LYS A 189 20.15 22.25 4.06
C LYS A 189 21.42 21.96 4.85
N ASN A 190 21.39 21.04 5.81
CA ASN A 190 22.57 20.65 6.57
C ASN A 190 23.71 20.28 5.59
N PRO A 191 24.85 21.00 5.64
CA PRO A 191 25.91 20.84 4.65
C PRO A 191 26.78 19.59 4.91
N VAL A 192 26.73 19.02 6.12
CA VAL A 192 27.67 18.01 6.61
C VAL A 192 27.00 16.65 6.78
N ILE A 193 25.81 16.57 7.38
CA ILE A 193 25.12 15.30 7.67
C ILE A 193 24.43 14.78 6.42
N ASN A 194 23.32 15.39 5.98
CA ASN A 194 22.66 15.09 4.71
C ASN A 194 22.64 13.59 4.37
N THR A 195 23.28 13.17 3.27
CA THR A 195 23.35 11.77 2.80
C THR A 195 24.08 10.79 3.71
N ARG A 196 24.75 11.25 4.77
CA ARG A 196 25.40 10.43 5.80
C ARG A 196 24.43 9.94 6.87
N SER A 197 23.30 10.61 7.06
CA SER A 197 22.23 10.13 7.94
C SER A 197 21.42 9.02 7.27
N PHE A 198 20.77 8.19 8.09
CA PHE A 198 19.76 7.24 7.63
C PHE A 198 18.38 7.88 7.38
N GLY A 199 18.19 9.18 7.61
CA GLY A 199 16.94 9.86 7.29
C GLY A 199 16.53 10.95 8.29
N GLU A 200 15.29 11.41 8.18
CA GLU A 200 14.74 12.47 9.07
C GLU A 200 13.84 11.92 10.19
N SER A 201 13.47 10.64 10.16
CA SER A 201 12.69 10.00 11.22
C SER A 201 13.60 9.51 12.36
N PRO A 202 13.48 10.03 13.60
CA PRO A 202 14.32 9.61 14.72
C PRO A 202 14.24 8.11 15.01
N VAL A 203 13.05 7.52 14.84
CA VAL A 203 12.81 6.09 15.08
C VAL A 203 13.53 5.26 14.02
N ASN A 204 13.31 5.55 12.72
CA ASN A 204 13.96 4.81 11.65
C ASN A 204 15.49 4.94 11.71
N VAL A 205 16.00 6.15 11.99
CA VAL A 205 17.44 6.35 12.17
C VAL A 205 17.96 5.49 13.32
N ALA A 206 17.29 5.49 14.48
CA ALA A 206 17.70 4.68 15.62
C ALA A 206 17.74 3.18 15.32
N ASP A 207 16.73 2.65 14.60
CA ASP A 207 16.64 1.24 14.25
C ASP A 207 17.78 0.83 13.30
N LYS A 208 18.03 1.62 12.25
CA LYS A 208 19.11 1.38 11.27
C LYS A 208 20.50 1.46 11.90
N VAL A 209 20.72 2.49 12.73
CA VAL A 209 21.95 2.69 13.52
C VAL A 209 22.18 1.48 14.42
N THR A 210 21.16 1.05 15.16
CA THR A 210 21.25 -0.08 16.09
C THR A 210 21.57 -1.39 15.35
N ALA A 211 20.86 -1.69 14.26
CA ALA A 211 21.07 -2.91 13.48
C ALA A 211 22.50 -2.99 12.92
N TYR A 212 22.97 -1.91 12.29
CA TYR A 212 24.33 -1.86 11.74
C TYR A 212 25.41 -1.93 12.83
N ALA A 213 25.24 -1.20 13.94
CA ALA A 213 26.17 -1.20 15.05
C ALA A 213 26.29 -2.58 15.74
N LYS A 214 25.17 -3.27 15.95
CA LYS A 214 25.16 -4.65 16.45
C LYS A 214 25.92 -5.59 15.50
N GLY A 215 25.69 -5.46 14.20
CA GLY A 215 26.42 -6.24 13.20
C GLY A 215 27.94 -6.01 13.25
N LEU A 216 28.39 -4.77 13.51
CA LEU A 216 29.80 -4.48 13.70
C LEU A 216 30.37 -5.17 14.95
N GLU A 217 29.71 -4.99 16.10
CA GLU A 217 30.20 -5.48 17.39
C GLU A 217 30.20 -7.01 17.49
N ASP A 218 29.15 -7.68 16.99
CA ASP A 218 29.12 -9.14 16.91
C ASP A 218 30.20 -9.69 15.96
N GLY A 219 30.64 -8.87 15.01
CA GLY A 219 31.77 -9.15 14.13
C GLY A 219 33.14 -8.87 14.75
N GLY A 220 33.19 -8.39 16.00
CA GLY A 220 34.42 -8.09 16.74
C GLY A 220 35.04 -6.74 16.38
N VAL A 221 34.24 -5.78 15.91
CA VAL A 221 34.66 -4.40 15.63
C VAL A 221 33.79 -3.45 16.43
N LEU A 222 34.42 -2.60 17.25
CA LEU A 222 33.71 -1.62 18.06
C LEU A 222 32.99 -0.61 17.17
N SER A 223 31.68 -0.48 17.38
CA SER A 223 30.86 0.53 16.71
C SER A 223 30.93 1.87 17.47
N VAL A 224 30.93 2.98 16.74
CA VAL A 224 30.95 4.32 17.35
C VAL A 224 29.84 5.17 16.74
N SER A 225 28.74 5.33 17.49
CA SER A 225 27.65 6.20 17.09
C SER A 225 28.06 7.68 17.20
N LYS A 226 27.79 8.45 16.14
CA LYS A 226 28.22 9.86 16.04
C LYS A 226 27.18 10.75 15.34
N HIS A 227 27.11 12.05 15.60
CA HIS A 227 27.99 12.84 16.47
C HIS A 227 27.17 13.38 17.66
N PHE A 228 27.38 12.80 18.84
CA PHE A 228 26.62 13.17 20.04
C PHE A 228 26.83 14.66 20.36
N PRO A 229 25.77 15.43 20.70
CA PRO A 229 24.39 14.98 20.97
C PRO A 229 23.41 14.96 19.77
N GLY A 230 23.88 15.19 18.54
CA GLY A 230 23.07 15.11 17.31
C GLY A 230 23.25 16.34 16.40
N HIS A 231 24.04 16.21 15.33
CA HIS A 231 24.45 17.30 14.43
C HIS A 231 23.41 17.67 13.35
N GLY A 232 22.44 16.78 13.10
CA GLY A 232 21.63 16.77 11.87
C GLY A 232 20.73 17.99 11.58
N ASP A 233 20.49 18.88 12.56
CA ASP A 233 19.67 20.09 12.41
C ASP A 233 20.51 21.38 12.55
N THR A 234 21.62 21.46 11.80
CA THR A 234 22.50 22.64 11.75
C THR A 234 22.75 23.10 10.32
N ASP A 235 22.83 24.43 10.10
CA ASP A 235 23.11 25.04 8.78
C ASP A 235 24.58 25.41 8.57
N VAL A 236 25.43 25.18 9.58
CA VAL A 236 26.83 25.60 9.62
C VAL A 236 27.74 24.37 9.45
N ASP A 237 28.71 24.49 8.55
CA ASP A 237 29.76 23.48 8.40
C ASP A 237 30.71 23.51 9.61
N SER A 238 30.72 22.45 10.42
CA SER A 238 31.59 22.31 11.60
C SER A 238 33.08 22.37 11.29
N HIS A 239 33.48 22.16 10.03
CA HIS A 239 34.88 22.34 9.61
C HIS A 239 35.28 23.82 9.52
N LYS A 240 34.32 24.73 9.48
CA LYS A 240 34.52 26.17 9.25
C LYS A 240 34.17 27.02 10.48
N ALA A 241 33.12 26.67 11.22
CA ALA A 241 32.67 27.36 12.42
C ALA A 241 31.97 26.39 13.40
N LEU A 242 31.72 26.82 14.63
CA LEU A 242 31.02 26.01 15.63
C LEU A 242 29.50 25.99 15.35
N PRO A 243 28.87 24.85 15.02
CA PRO A 243 27.43 24.79 14.82
C PRO A 243 26.70 24.78 16.16
N THR A 244 25.56 25.47 16.23
CA THR A 244 24.75 25.60 17.45
C THR A 244 23.41 24.87 17.29
N LEU A 245 22.97 24.17 18.34
CA LEU A 245 21.65 23.55 18.46
C LEU A 245 20.81 24.35 19.48
N PRO A 246 20.07 25.40 19.06
CA PRO A 246 19.35 26.30 19.95
C PRO A 246 17.98 25.74 20.40
N PHE A 247 17.90 24.44 20.64
CA PHE A 247 16.64 23.74 20.88
C PHE A 247 16.38 23.47 22.36
N THR A 248 15.10 23.27 22.71
CA THR A 248 14.71 22.90 24.07
C THR A 248 15.14 21.48 24.41
N ARG A 249 15.29 21.21 25.72
CA ARG A 249 15.58 19.87 26.24
C ARG A 249 14.63 18.80 25.69
N ALA A 250 13.32 19.08 25.68
CA ALA A 250 12.30 18.15 25.19
C ALA A 250 12.45 17.84 23.68
N ARG A 251 12.86 18.84 22.88
CA ARG A 251 13.17 18.62 21.46
C ARG A 251 14.40 17.73 21.30
N LEU A 252 15.51 18.11 21.95
CA LEU A 252 16.75 17.34 21.95
C LEU A 252 16.52 15.90 22.39
N ASP A 253 15.68 15.68 23.40
CA ASP A 253 15.35 14.35 23.91
C ASP A 253 14.55 13.47 22.95
N SER A 254 13.66 14.06 22.15
CA SER A 254 12.73 13.35 21.27
C SER A 254 13.28 13.11 19.86
N VAL A 255 14.35 13.82 19.51
CA VAL A 255 14.90 13.82 18.15
C VAL A 255 16.39 13.57 18.14
N GLU A 256 17.20 14.55 18.56
CA GLU A 256 18.66 14.50 18.37
C GLU A 256 19.28 13.40 19.24
N LEU A 257 18.88 13.32 20.50
CA LEU A 257 19.33 12.30 21.45
C LEU A 257 18.63 10.95 21.29
N TYR A 258 17.53 10.86 20.53
CA TYR A 258 16.72 9.65 20.48
C TYR A 258 17.51 8.44 19.96
N PRO A 259 18.24 8.51 18.82
CA PRO A 259 19.11 7.42 18.38
C PRO A 259 20.20 7.07 19.41
N PHE A 260 20.80 8.06 20.08
CA PHE A 260 21.83 7.83 21.09
C PHE A 260 21.28 7.11 22.32
N LYS A 261 20.08 7.46 22.79
CA LYS A 261 19.40 6.74 23.87
C LYS A 261 19.17 5.28 23.50
N LYS A 262 18.77 5.00 22.26
CA LYS A 262 18.56 3.64 21.78
C LYS A 262 19.84 2.82 21.74
N VAL A 263 20.92 3.35 21.18
CA VAL A 263 22.19 2.60 21.16
C VAL A 263 22.74 2.32 22.56
N ILE A 264 22.56 3.25 23.51
CA ILE A 264 22.95 3.04 24.91
C ILE A 264 22.09 1.96 25.57
N GLN A 265 20.76 1.99 25.36
CA GLN A 265 19.83 0.99 25.88
C GLN A 265 20.13 -0.42 25.36
N GLU A 266 20.62 -0.51 24.13
CA GLU A 266 21.01 -1.77 23.47
C GLU A 266 22.43 -2.22 23.82
N GLY A 267 23.15 -1.47 24.66
CA GLY A 267 24.49 -1.83 25.14
C GLY A 267 25.60 -1.71 24.10
N LEU A 268 25.45 -0.84 23.10
CA LEU A 268 26.50 -0.58 22.11
C LEU A 268 27.65 0.23 22.70
N SER A 269 28.85 0.04 22.18
CA SER A 269 30.08 0.20 22.95
C SER A 269 30.84 1.50 22.76
N GLY A 270 30.48 2.33 21.78
CA GLY A 270 31.20 3.57 21.47
C GLY A 270 30.28 4.74 21.12
N ILE A 271 30.61 5.92 21.63
CA ILE A 271 29.99 7.19 21.24
C ILE A 271 31.07 8.23 20.94
N MET A 272 30.92 8.93 19.81
CA MET A 272 31.77 10.08 19.47
C MET A 272 31.02 11.38 19.73
N VAL A 273 31.64 12.27 20.49
CA VAL A 273 31.10 13.58 20.83
C VAL A 273 31.56 14.62 19.82
N GLY A 274 30.61 15.23 19.13
CA GLY A 274 30.85 16.26 18.13
C GLY A 274 31.23 17.62 18.73
N HIS A 275 31.70 18.52 17.86
CA HIS A 275 31.98 19.91 18.21
C HIS A 275 30.74 20.78 17.94
N LEU A 276 29.79 20.77 18.88
CA LEU A 276 28.49 21.46 18.77
C LEU A 276 28.25 22.33 20.01
N GLU A 277 27.76 23.55 19.85
CA GLU A 277 27.24 24.35 20.96
C GLU A 277 25.79 23.97 21.25
N VAL A 278 25.47 23.63 22.50
CA VAL A 278 24.13 23.17 22.88
C VAL A 278 23.67 23.87 24.17
N PRO A 279 23.08 25.07 24.05
CA PRO A 279 22.75 25.92 25.21
C PRO A 279 21.85 25.27 26.26
N ALA A 280 21.04 24.27 25.87
CA ALA A 280 20.18 23.52 26.78
C ALA A 280 20.96 22.66 27.81
N PHE A 281 22.23 22.34 27.53
CA PHE A 281 23.09 21.53 28.41
C PHE A 281 24.33 22.29 28.88
N GLU A 282 24.80 23.28 28.11
CA GLU A 282 25.98 24.07 28.42
C GLU A 282 25.65 25.57 28.39
N ALA A 283 25.74 26.22 29.55
CA ALA A 283 25.44 27.64 29.68
C ALA A 283 26.59 28.52 29.17
N GLN A 284 27.83 28.01 29.15
CA GLN A 284 28.97 28.74 28.60
C GLN A 284 28.89 28.78 27.07
N SER A 285 28.53 29.95 26.53
CA SER A 285 28.50 30.15 25.08
C SER A 285 29.89 29.96 24.45
N GLY A 286 29.89 29.38 23.25
CA GLY A 286 31.09 29.07 22.48
C GLY A 286 31.88 27.86 22.99
N LEU A 287 31.41 27.14 24.03
CA LEU A 287 32.03 25.91 24.50
C LEU A 287 31.47 24.70 23.73
N PRO A 288 32.29 23.99 22.93
CA PRO A 288 31.81 22.83 22.18
C PRO A 288 31.49 21.64 23.09
N SER A 289 30.51 20.83 22.68
CA SER A 289 30.02 19.64 23.39
C SER A 289 31.15 18.69 23.81
N SER A 290 32.12 18.42 22.93
CA SER A 290 33.28 17.57 23.23
C SER A 290 34.18 18.10 24.35
N LEU A 291 34.09 19.38 24.71
CA LEU A 291 34.85 20.04 25.77
C LEU A 291 33.99 20.41 26.99
N SER A 292 32.68 20.16 26.95
CA SER A 292 31.75 20.45 28.03
C SER A 292 31.59 19.24 28.95
N ARG A 293 31.89 19.43 30.25
CA ARG A 293 31.62 18.40 31.26
C ARG A 293 30.13 18.12 31.42
N ASN A 294 29.29 19.14 31.26
CA ASN A 294 27.84 18.99 31.36
C ASN A 294 27.30 18.05 30.27
N VAL A 295 27.85 18.14 29.06
CA VAL A 295 27.43 17.27 27.95
C VAL A 295 28.05 15.87 28.05
N VAL A 296 29.37 15.78 28.25
CA VAL A 296 30.08 14.49 28.20
C VAL A 296 29.90 13.66 29.48
N TYR A 297 30.02 14.29 30.65
CA TYR A 297 29.92 13.57 31.91
C TYR A 297 28.49 13.60 32.45
N ASP A 298 27.90 14.77 32.66
CA ASP A 298 26.61 14.85 33.36
C ASP A 298 25.44 14.30 32.55
N LEU A 299 25.37 14.63 31.25
CA LEU A 299 24.34 14.09 30.35
C LEU A 299 24.70 12.67 29.90
N LEU A 300 25.77 12.48 29.13
CA LEU A 300 26.05 11.18 28.50
C LEU A 300 26.40 10.08 29.52
N THR A 301 27.29 10.35 30.47
CA THR A 301 27.76 9.32 31.42
C THR A 301 26.83 9.15 32.61
N ARG A 302 26.40 10.24 33.24
CA ARG A 302 25.64 10.19 34.51
C ARG A 302 24.14 10.08 34.29
N GLU A 303 23.57 10.85 33.37
CA GLU A 303 22.12 10.83 33.12
C GLU A 303 21.72 9.66 32.21
N LEU A 304 22.33 9.56 31.03
CA LEU A 304 22.06 8.49 30.06
C LEU A 304 22.73 7.16 30.42
N LYS A 305 23.54 7.12 31.49
CA LYS A 305 24.20 5.92 32.03
C LYS A 305 25.11 5.21 31.02
N PHE A 306 25.68 5.92 30.06
CA PHE A 306 26.61 5.32 29.11
C PHE A 306 27.89 4.85 29.80
N ARG A 307 28.27 3.59 29.58
CA ARG A 307 29.47 2.97 30.16
C ARG A 307 30.53 2.59 29.13
N GLY A 308 30.25 2.75 27.83
CA GLY A 308 31.17 2.44 26.75
C GLY A 308 32.29 3.48 26.57
N LEU A 309 33.11 3.34 25.52
CA LEU A 309 34.20 4.29 25.22
C LEU A 309 33.66 5.59 24.63
N ILE A 310 34.11 6.72 25.18
CA ILE A 310 33.78 8.06 24.68
C ILE A 310 34.95 8.61 23.88
N PHE A 311 34.70 8.93 22.61
CA PHE A 311 35.67 9.52 21.69
C PHE A 311 35.35 10.99 21.46
N THR A 312 36.37 11.83 21.32
CA THR A 312 36.16 13.15 20.69
C THR A 312 36.01 12.98 19.18
N ASP A 313 35.34 13.93 18.52
CA ASP A 313 35.61 14.20 17.10
C ASP A 313 37.04 14.80 16.92
N ALA A 314 37.48 14.99 15.68
CA ALA A 314 38.85 15.41 15.36
C ALA A 314 39.20 16.80 15.92
N LEU A 315 40.06 16.85 16.95
CA LEU A 315 40.45 18.09 17.63
C LEU A 315 41.32 19.04 16.76
N ALA A 316 41.80 18.56 15.61
CA ALA A 316 42.45 19.39 14.61
C ALA A 316 41.52 20.34 13.84
N MET A 317 40.19 20.18 13.95
CA MET A 317 39.21 21.01 13.23
C MET A 317 39.24 22.48 13.67
N LYS A 318 38.94 23.40 12.74
CA LYS A 318 38.98 24.85 12.98
C LYS A 318 37.89 25.33 13.96
N GLY A 319 36.74 24.65 14.03
CA GLY A 319 35.59 25.03 14.88
C GLY A 319 35.82 24.98 16.40
N VAL A 320 37.00 24.57 16.88
CA VAL A 320 37.35 24.43 18.30
C VAL A 320 38.50 25.37 18.71
N SER A 321 38.81 26.43 17.93
CA SER A 321 39.97 27.28 18.21
C SER A 321 39.79 28.16 19.46
N ASN A 322 40.55 27.87 20.53
CA ASN A 322 40.71 28.74 21.70
C ASN A 322 42.11 28.58 22.32
N ASN A 323 42.54 29.55 23.13
CA ASN A 323 43.82 29.50 23.85
C ASN A 323 43.83 28.35 24.89
N GLY A 324 44.87 27.51 24.84
CA GLY A 324 45.11 26.36 25.74
C GLY A 324 44.94 24.97 25.08
N SER A 325 45.41 23.91 25.77
CA SER A 325 45.32 22.51 25.28
C SER A 325 43.87 22.04 25.17
N LEU A 326 43.47 21.63 23.96
CA LEU A 326 42.12 21.12 23.71
C LEU A 326 41.95 19.70 24.24
N CYS A 327 43.02 18.89 24.16
CA CYS A 327 43.01 17.51 24.61
C CYS A 327 42.84 17.43 26.14
N LEU A 328 43.51 18.31 26.88
CA LEU A 328 43.33 18.41 28.33
C LEU A 328 41.89 18.78 28.70
N LYS A 329 41.30 19.78 28.01
CA LYS A 329 39.90 20.17 28.25
C LYS A 329 38.94 19.01 27.98
N ALA A 330 39.15 18.28 26.88
CA ALA A 330 38.34 17.12 26.52
C ALA A 330 38.43 15.99 27.57
N LEU A 331 39.62 15.70 28.10
CA LEU A 331 39.80 14.72 29.17
C LEU A 331 39.06 15.13 30.46
N LYS A 332 39.18 16.41 30.85
CA LYS A 332 38.47 16.96 32.03
C LYS A 332 36.95 16.96 31.86
N ALA A 333 36.46 17.09 30.63
CA ALA A 333 35.05 16.98 30.28
C ALA A 333 34.53 15.54 30.44
N GLY A 334 35.38 14.53 30.24
CA GLY A 334 35.04 13.13 30.47
C GLY A 334 35.35 12.17 29.32
N ASN A 335 35.88 12.66 28.18
CA ASN A 335 36.24 11.80 27.04
C ASN A 335 37.35 10.81 27.41
N ASP A 336 37.32 9.61 26.83
CA ASP A 336 38.31 8.57 27.08
C ASP A 336 39.43 8.56 26.04
N LEU A 337 39.08 8.74 24.76
CA LEU A 337 40.02 8.74 23.64
C LEU A 337 39.93 10.04 22.82
N LEU A 338 41.10 10.63 22.58
CA LEU A 338 41.27 11.93 21.94
C LEU A 338 41.71 11.74 20.49
N LEU A 339 40.84 12.13 19.55
CA LEU A 339 41.08 11.95 18.12
C LEU A 339 41.83 13.14 17.51
N VAL A 340 42.87 12.82 16.75
CA VAL A 340 43.55 13.73 15.81
C VAL A 340 43.99 15.03 16.49
N PRO A 341 44.88 14.97 17.49
CA PRO A 341 45.43 16.17 18.12
C PRO A 341 46.26 16.97 17.11
N ARG A 342 46.23 18.31 17.20
CA ARG A 342 46.99 19.19 16.28
C ARG A 342 48.50 18.99 16.41
N ARG A 343 48.99 18.89 17.64
CA ARG A 343 50.42 18.80 17.97
C ARG A 343 50.61 17.85 19.14
N ILE A 344 50.80 16.56 18.85
CA ILE A 344 50.84 15.51 19.88
C ILE A 344 51.82 15.79 21.02
N LYS A 345 53.00 16.35 20.71
CA LYS A 345 54.00 16.72 21.72
C LYS A 345 53.42 17.68 22.76
N GLU A 346 52.90 18.80 22.28
CA GLU A 346 52.38 19.87 23.14
C GLU A 346 51.16 19.40 23.96
N GLU A 347 50.30 18.57 23.36
CA GLU A 347 49.09 18.07 24.02
C GLU A 347 49.43 17.03 25.11
N VAL A 348 50.35 16.10 24.85
CA VAL A 348 50.81 15.13 25.87
C VAL A 348 51.52 15.85 27.02
N ASP A 349 52.41 16.79 26.72
CA ASP A 349 53.13 17.56 27.73
C ASP A 349 52.17 18.43 28.56
N ALA A 350 51.13 19.00 27.95
CA ALA A 350 50.11 19.77 28.64
C ALA A 350 49.28 18.93 29.62
N VAL A 351 48.88 17.71 29.24
CA VAL A 351 48.17 16.79 30.14
C VAL A 351 49.07 16.35 31.29
N LEU A 352 50.33 15.99 31.01
CA LEU A 352 51.29 15.61 32.04
C LEU A 352 51.52 16.74 33.05
N ALA A 353 51.66 17.97 32.56
CA ALA A 353 51.84 19.13 33.43
C ALA A 353 50.58 19.42 34.27
N ALA A 354 49.38 19.24 33.71
CA ALA A 354 48.12 19.39 34.44
C ALA A 354 47.98 18.35 35.57
N VAL A 355 48.43 17.11 35.35
CA VAL A 355 48.47 16.08 36.41
C VAL A 355 49.41 16.47 37.53
N LYS A 356 50.63 16.92 37.19
CA LYS A 356 51.62 17.40 38.17
C LYS A 356 51.13 18.60 38.99
N ARG A 357 50.26 19.44 38.42
CA ARG A 357 49.63 20.59 39.11
C ARG A 357 48.35 20.25 39.88
N GLY A 358 47.88 19.00 39.83
CA GLY A 358 46.64 18.57 40.49
C GLY A 358 45.35 19.00 39.79
N GLU A 359 45.41 19.52 38.56
CA GLU A 359 44.22 19.89 37.77
C GLU A 359 43.48 18.66 37.20
N LEU A 360 44.19 17.53 37.10
CA LEU A 360 43.69 16.21 36.72
C LEU A 360 44.40 15.18 37.63
N THR A 361 43.69 14.25 38.25
CA THR A 361 44.35 13.28 39.13
C THR A 361 45.02 12.18 38.32
N GLU A 362 46.12 11.62 38.84
CA GLU A 362 46.77 10.45 38.23
C GLU A 362 45.80 9.24 38.18
N GLN A 363 44.99 9.05 39.23
CA GLN A 363 43.94 8.04 39.25
C GLN A 363 42.93 8.20 38.10
N ALA A 364 42.52 9.43 37.76
CA ALA A 364 41.59 9.64 36.65
C ALA A 364 42.20 9.26 35.29
N VAL A 365 43.51 9.48 35.10
CA VAL A 365 44.24 9.02 33.91
C VAL A 365 44.35 7.50 33.91
N GLU A 366 44.64 6.90 35.06
CA GLU A 366 44.76 5.46 35.22
C GLU A 366 43.44 4.74 34.91
N GLU A 367 42.32 5.21 35.46
CA GLU A 367 40.98 4.65 35.22
C GLU A 367 40.62 4.67 33.72
N LYS A 368 40.93 5.77 33.03
CA LYS A 368 40.74 5.88 31.58
C LYS A 368 41.66 4.93 30.80
N CYS A 369 42.94 4.86 31.18
CA CYS A 369 43.90 3.96 30.56
C CYS A 369 43.48 2.49 30.73
N ARG A 370 43.09 2.10 31.94
CA ARG A 370 42.55 0.78 32.28
C ARG A 370 41.31 0.43 31.44
N LYS A 371 40.40 1.38 31.25
CA LYS A 371 39.23 1.22 30.39
C LYS A 371 39.66 0.96 28.93
N VAL A 372 40.57 1.76 28.38
CA VAL A 372 41.10 1.56 27.02
C VAL A 372 41.78 0.19 26.88
N LEU A 373 42.60 -0.23 27.84
CA LEU A 373 43.24 -1.54 27.86
C LEU A 373 42.20 -2.68 27.92
N THR A 374 41.16 -2.55 28.74
CA THR A 374 40.07 -3.55 28.81
C THR A 374 39.40 -3.73 27.45
N TYR A 375 39.15 -2.63 26.73
CA TYR A 375 38.62 -2.67 25.36
C TYR A 375 39.60 -3.28 24.35
N LYS A 376 40.90 -2.98 24.47
CA LYS A 376 41.94 -3.66 23.68
C LYS A 376 41.88 -5.17 23.89
N TYR A 377 41.81 -5.64 25.14
CA TYR A 377 41.69 -7.06 25.45
C TYR A 377 40.42 -7.66 24.82
N ALA A 378 39.26 -7.02 25.00
CA ALA A 378 37.98 -7.47 24.41
C ALA A 378 38.04 -7.58 22.88
N LEU A 379 38.79 -6.69 22.21
CA LEU A 379 39.00 -6.65 20.77
C LEU A 379 40.16 -7.56 20.29
N GLY A 380 40.69 -8.41 21.17
CA GLY A 380 41.75 -9.39 20.84
C GLY A 380 43.16 -8.80 20.75
N LEU A 381 43.36 -7.56 21.20
CA LEU A 381 44.65 -6.88 21.24
C LEU A 381 45.48 -7.21 22.50
N ASN A 382 45.16 -8.30 23.19
CA ASN A 382 46.11 -8.99 24.06
C ASN A 382 47.21 -9.73 23.27
N LYS A 383 47.09 -9.75 21.92
CA LYS A 383 48.10 -10.20 20.96
C LYS A 383 48.28 -9.14 19.87
N LYS A 384 49.47 -9.08 19.27
CA LYS A 384 49.76 -8.18 18.12
C LYS A 384 49.21 -8.79 16.83
N PRO A 385 48.17 -8.23 16.18
CA PRO A 385 47.67 -8.75 14.92
C PRO A 385 48.63 -8.42 13.78
N MET A 386 48.85 -9.37 12.86
CA MET A 386 49.59 -9.17 11.62
C MET A 386 48.69 -9.49 10.43
N ILE A 387 48.54 -8.52 9.53
CA ILE A 387 47.68 -8.60 8.35
C ILE A 387 48.40 -9.38 7.24
N ARG A 388 47.68 -10.34 6.64
CA ARG A 388 48.15 -11.07 5.47
C ARG A 388 47.91 -10.27 4.19
N LEU A 389 48.99 -9.75 3.61
CA LEU A 389 48.93 -8.98 2.34
C LEU A 389 48.55 -9.85 1.13
N SER A 390 49.03 -11.10 1.08
CA SER A 390 48.73 -12.01 -0.02
C SER A 390 47.23 -12.33 -0.10
N GLY A 391 46.62 -12.08 -1.25
CA GLY A 391 45.19 -12.29 -1.52
C GLY A 391 44.25 -11.35 -0.76
N LEU A 392 44.73 -10.24 -0.19
CA LEU A 392 43.88 -9.29 0.56
C LEU A 392 42.75 -8.72 -0.31
N GLY A 393 43.04 -8.36 -1.56
CA GLY A 393 42.04 -7.88 -2.52
C GLY A 393 40.86 -8.85 -2.71
N THR A 394 41.14 -10.15 -2.83
CA THR A 394 40.13 -11.20 -2.99
C THR A 394 39.32 -11.43 -1.71
N ARG A 395 39.95 -11.35 -0.53
CA ARG A 395 39.23 -11.48 0.76
C ARG A 395 38.36 -10.27 1.06
N ILE A 396 38.70 -9.09 0.54
CA ILE A 396 37.84 -7.90 0.67
C ILE A 396 36.73 -7.90 -0.38
N ASN A 397 37.04 -8.22 -1.65
CA ASN A 397 36.08 -8.22 -2.76
C ASN A 397 35.49 -9.63 -2.98
N THR A 398 34.58 -10.06 -2.11
CA THR A 398 33.99 -11.40 -2.20
C THR A 398 32.69 -11.43 -3.02
N PRO A 399 32.29 -12.60 -3.57
CA PRO A 399 30.96 -12.76 -4.17
C PRO A 399 29.81 -12.41 -3.22
N TYR A 400 29.92 -12.80 -1.94
CA TYR A 400 28.92 -12.45 -0.92
C TYR A 400 28.79 -10.94 -0.74
N THR A 401 29.90 -10.20 -0.71
CA THR A 401 29.88 -8.75 -0.60
C THR A 401 29.12 -8.10 -1.76
N ARG A 402 29.37 -8.56 -2.99
CA ARG A 402 28.68 -8.06 -4.19
C ARG A 402 27.18 -8.36 -4.13
N ASP A 403 26.81 -9.57 -3.72
CA ASP A 403 25.41 -9.94 -3.54
C ASP A 403 24.71 -9.11 -2.45
N LEU A 404 25.38 -8.86 -1.31
CA LEU A 404 24.83 -8.01 -0.26
C LEU A 404 24.60 -6.58 -0.74
N ILE A 405 25.55 -5.98 -1.46
CA ILE A 405 25.38 -4.64 -2.07
C ILE A 405 24.18 -4.64 -3.02
N ARG A 406 24.06 -5.67 -3.88
CA ARG A 406 22.92 -5.85 -4.77
C ARG A 406 21.60 -5.92 -4.00
N ARG A 407 21.51 -6.74 -2.94
CA ARG A 407 20.32 -6.87 -2.08
C ARG A 407 19.96 -5.56 -1.37
N LEU A 408 20.95 -4.82 -0.86
CA LEU A 408 20.74 -3.52 -0.22
C LEU A 408 20.18 -2.50 -1.21
N ASN A 409 20.73 -2.42 -2.43
CA ASN A 409 20.23 -1.53 -3.46
C ASN A 409 18.80 -1.91 -3.89
N MET A 410 18.50 -3.19 -4.09
CA MET A 410 17.16 -3.65 -4.45
C MET A 410 16.12 -3.34 -3.37
N ALA A 411 16.45 -3.60 -2.10
CA ALA A 411 15.55 -3.34 -0.97
C ALA A 411 15.31 -1.84 -0.70
N ALA A 412 16.13 -0.96 -1.27
CA ALA A 412 15.97 0.49 -1.14
C ALA A 412 15.08 1.09 -2.24
N ILE A 413 14.75 0.34 -3.31
CA ILE A 413 13.91 0.84 -4.41
C ILE A 413 12.54 1.21 -3.85
N THR A 414 12.13 2.46 -4.08
CA THR A 414 10.92 3.05 -3.51
C THR A 414 10.01 3.52 -4.63
N VAL A 415 8.75 3.06 -4.65
CA VAL A 415 7.70 3.59 -5.51
C VAL A 415 7.04 4.75 -4.76
N LEU A 416 7.48 5.98 -5.02
CA LEU A 416 7.12 7.16 -4.24
C LEU A 416 5.65 7.54 -4.41
N GLY A 417 5.14 7.51 -5.63
CA GLY A 417 3.74 7.83 -5.92
C GLY A 417 3.16 6.88 -6.95
N ASN A 418 1.90 6.50 -6.74
CA ASN A 418 1.09 5.71 -7.67
C ASN A 418 -0.41 5.99 -7.43
N ALA A 419 -0.79 7.26 -7.29
CA ALA A 419 -2.11 7.65 -6.79
C ALA A 419 -3.26 7.28 -7.75
N THR A 420 -2.97 7.15 -9.04
CA THR A 420 -3.90 6.67 -10.06
C THR A 420 -3.81 5.17 -10.31
N GLU A 421 -3.03 4.46 -9.49
CA GLU A 421 -2.78 3.01 -9.60
C GLU A 421 -2.28 2.60 -11.00
N VAL A 422 -1.55 3.47 -11.71
CA VAL A 422 -1.02 3.17 -13.05
C VAL A 422 0.00 2.02 -13.02
N LEU A 423 0.70 1.81 -11.90
CA LEU A 423 1.54 0.63 -11.67
C LEU A 423 0.72 -0.45 -10.94
N PRO A 424 0.81 -1.73 -11.34
CA PRO A 424 1.65 -2.23 -12.43
C PRO A 424 1.09 -1.88 -13.83
N LEU A 425 2.02 -1.67 -14.75
CA LEU A 425 1.79 -1.35 -16.14
C LEU A 425 1.09 -2.50 -16.87
N ASP A 426 0.09 -2.18 -17.69
CA ASP A 426 -0.58 -3.18 -18.54
C ASP A 426 0.36 -3.68 -19.68
N PRO A 427 0.68 -5.00 -19.75
CA PRO A 427 1.53 -5.60 -20.78
C PRO A 427 0.84 -5.74 -22.15
N SER A 428 -0.47 -5.46 -22.25
CA SER A 428 -1.16 -5.41 -23.54
C SER A 428 -0.77 -4.18 -24.36
N ILE A 429 -0.23 -3.14 -23.70
CA ILE A 429 0.27 -1.93 -24.36
C ILE A 429 1.66 -2.22 -24.92
N LYS A 430 1.70 -2.56 -26.21
CA LYS A 430 2.91 -3.02 -26.88
C LYS A 430 3.92 -1.92 -27.18
N ASP A 431 3.50 -0.71 -27.51
CA ASP A 431 4.43 0.38 -27.83
C ASP A 431 4.52 1.38 -26.68
N VAL A 432 5.67 1.40 -26.03
CA VAL A 432 5.95 2.31 -24.90
C VAL A 432 7.12 3.21 -25.27
N ALA A 433 6.91 4.52 -25.21
CA ALA A 433 8.00 5.47 -25.40
C ALA A 433 8.87 5.51 -24.15
N VAL A 434 10.19 5.42 -24.31
CA VAL A 434 11.16 5.59 -23.23
C VAL A 434 11.97 6.85 -23.49
N LEU A 435 11.68 7.92 -22.76
CA LEU A 435 12.45 9.16 -22.78
C LEU A 435 13.64 9.04 -21.83
N ASN A 436 14.82 8.82 -22.38
CA ASN A 436 16.08 8.76 -21.66
C ASN A 436 16.66 10.16 -21.39
N VAL A 437 17.03 10.41 -20.13
CA VAL A 437 17.72 11.60 -19.64
C VAL A 437 19.07 11.17 -19.05
N GLY A 438 20.06 11.06 -19.92
CA GLY A 438 21.38 10.52 -19.58
C GLY A 438 22.14 10.03 -20.81
N ALA A 439 23.23 9.30 -20.61
CA ALA A 439 23.92 8.65 -21.72
C ALA A 439 23.14 7.42 -22.19
N ALA A 440 22.97 7.24 -23.51
CA ALA A 440 22.23 6.10 -24.07
C ALA A 440 22.76 4.73 -23.59
N ALA A 441 24.07 4.60 -23.39
CA ALA A 441 24.68 3.36 -22.93
C ALA A 441 24.28 2.97 -21.49
N GLU A 442 23.97 3.96 -20.63
CA GLU A 442 23.70 3.70 -19.20
C GLU A 442 22.34 3.04 -18.97
N ILE A 443 21.34 3.28 -19.83
CA ILE A 443 19.99 2.74 -19.68
C ILE A 443 19.78 1.38 -20.38
N GLN A 444 20.76 0.90 -21.14
CA GLN A 444 20.59 -0.32 -21.96
C GLN A 444 20.19 -1.57 -21.15
N PRO A 445 20.68 -1.80 -19.92
CA PRO A 445 20.18 -2.89 -19.10
C PRO A 445 18.67 -2.84 -18.83
N PHE A 446 18.14 -1.65 -18.53
CA PHE A 446 16.72 -1.42 -18.34
C PHE A 446 15.94 -1.68 -19.63
N ILE A 447 16.37 -1.11 -20.76
CA ILE A 447 15.72 -1.32 -22.07
C ILE A 447 15.69 -2.81 -22.44
N LYS A 448 16.80 -3.53 -22.25
CA LYS A 448 16.90 -4.96 -22.53
C LYS A 448 15.89 -5.75 -21.69
N GLN A 449 15.81 -5.49 -20.38
CA GLN A 449 14.84 -6.17 -19.52
C GLN A 449 13.39 -5.79 -19.85
N LEU A 450 13.14 -4.51 -20.13
CA LEU A 450 11.83 -3.98 -20.48
C LEU A 450 11.27 -4.61 -21.78
N SER A 451 12.14 -4.99 -22.71
CA SER A 451 11.75 -5.64 -23.97
C SER A 451 11.10 -7.02 -23.79
N GLY A 452 11.25 -7.64 -22.62
CA GLY A 452 10.51 -8.86 -22.25
C GLY A 452 9.02 -8.64 -22.00
N TYR A 453 8.62 -7.41 -21.67
CA TYR A 453 7.23 -7.06 -21.33
C TYR A 453 6.52 -6.31 -22.47
N THR A 454 7.26 -5.43 -23.17
CA THR A 454 6.72 -4.50 -24.16
C THR A 454 7.73 -4.26 -25.29
N ARG A 455 7.39 -3.45 -26.29
CA ARG A 455 8.30 -2.96 -27.33
C ARG A 455 8.71 -1.52 -26.99
N PRO A 456 9.81 -1.32 -26.23
CA PRO A 456 10.27 0.01 -25.88
C PRO A 456 10.81 0.74 -27.11
N VAL A 457 10.37 2.00 -27.31
CA VAL A 457 10.94 2.90 -28.32
C VAL A 457 11.70 4.00 -27.61
N GLU A 458 13.03 3.99 -27.74
CA GLU A 458 13.91 4.92 -27.03
C GLU A 458 13.94 6.30 -27.72
N PHE A 459 13.82 7.34 -26.90
CA PHE A 459 14.00 8.74 -27.25
C PHE A 459 15.04 9.35 -26.34
N GLN A 460 15.99 10.09 -26.89
CA GLN A 460 17.01 10.77 -26.10
C GLN A 460 16.64 12.24 -25.90
N LEU A 461 16.63 12.71 -24.65
CA LEU A 461 16.57 14.14 -24.35
C LEU A 461 17.99 14.73 -24.36
N GLY A 462 18.24 15.68 -25.26
CA GLY A 462 19.50 16.43 -25.33
C GLY A 462 19.58 17.54 -24.28
N LYS A 463 20.80 17.88 -23.84
CA LYS A 463 21.07 19.02 -22.96
C LYS A 463 20.72 20.33 -23.67
N ASP A 464 20.05 21.24 -22.96
CA ASP A 464 19.71 22.59 -23.43
C ASP A 464 19.01 22.61 -24.81
N LEU A 465 18.17 21.59 -25.06
CA LEU A 465 17.50 21.41 -26.35
C LEU A 465 16.70 22.68 -26.73
N PRO A 466 16.89 23.26 -27.94
CA PRO A 466 16.17 24.47 -28.35
C PRO A 466 14.64 24.27 -28.41
N ALA A 467 13.87 25.36 -28.29
CA ALA A 467 12.40 25.30 -28.21
C ALA A 467 11.75 24.49 -29.35
N ALA A 468 12.20 24.67 -30.60
CA ALA A 468 11.71 23.91 -31.74
C ALA A 468 11.98 22.39 -31.59
N GLY A 469 13.17 22.02 -31.09
CA GLY A 469 13.53 20.63 -30.80
C GLY A 469 12.70 20.04 -29.66
N ARG A 470 12.45 20.80 -28.59
CA ARG A 470 11.59 20.38 -27.47
C ARG A 470 10.17 20.10 -27.95
N LYS A 471 9.59 21.01 -28.75
CA LYS A 471 8.27 20.82 -29.36
C LYS A 471 8.24 19.57 -30.23
N ALA A 472 9.19 19.42 -31.16
CA ALA A 472 9.25 18.26 -32.04
C ALA A 472 9.38 16.93 -31.28
N LEU A 473 10.08 16.91 -30.15
CA LEU A 473 10.17 15.73 -29.29
C LEU A 473 8.83 15.43 -28.60
N ARG A 474 8.14 16.45 -28.05
CA ARG A 474 6.80 16.28 -27.48
C ARG A 474 5.79 15.79 -28.50
N ASP A 475 5.82 16.32 -29.73
CA ASP A 475 4.95 15.91 -30.83
C ASP A 475 5.21 14.46 -31.30
N LYS A 476 6.43 13.93 -31.08
CA LYS A 476 6.73 12.51 -31.30
C LYS A 476 6.20 11.64 -30.17
N LEU A 477 6.42 12.07 -28.93
CA LEU A 477 5.98 11.34 -27.73
C LEU A 477 4.46 11.25 -27.62
N SER A 478 3.71 12.27 -28.07
CA SER A 478 2.23 12.27 -28.05
C SER A 478 1.57 11.19 -28.91
N LYS A 479 2.33 10.49 -29.75
CA LYS A 479 1.84 9.35 -30.55
C LYS A 479 1.76 8.05 -29.76
N TYR A 480 2.33 8.01 -28.55
CA TYR A 480 2.38 6.83 -27.71
C TYR A 480 1.31 6.91 -26.63
N LYS A 481 0.77 5.74 -26.26
CA LYS A 481 -0.22 5.62 -25.18
C LYS A 481 0.39 5.69 -23.79
N ARG A 482 1.71 5.53 -23.68
CA ARG A 482 2.45 5.49 -22.43
C ARG A 482 3.86 6.01 -22.64
N ILE A 483 4.34 6.79 -21.67
CA ILE A 483 5.69 7.35 -21.68
C ILE A 483 6.40 7.01 -20.36
N LEU A 484 7.59 6.42 -20.46
CA LEU A 484 8.50 6.25 -19.33
C LEU A 484 9.61 7.30 -19.43
N VAL A 485 9.77 8.12 -18.40
CA VAL A 485 10.90 9.07 -18.32
C VAL A 485 11.95 8.46 -17.42
N CYS A 486 13.08 8.06 -18.00
CA CYS A 486 14.14 7.36 -17.28
C CYS A 486 15.36 8.26 -17.13
N VAL A 487 15.84 8.43 -15.90
CA VAL A 487 16.84 9.43 -15.56
C VAL A 487 18.07 8.78 -14.94
N THR A 488 19.21 8.89 -15.63
CA THR A 488 20.53 8.49 -15.11
C THR A 488 21.48 9.68 -14.92
N GLU A 489 21.18 10.84 -15.51
CA GLU A 489 21.97 12.07 -15.36
C GLU A 489 21.73 12.72 -13.99
N HIS A 490 22.80 13.01 -13.25
CA HIS A 490 22.72 13.65 -11.93
C HIS A 490 22.51 15.17 -11.99
N ARG A 491 22.93 15.82 -13.09
CA ARG A 491 22.83 17.29 -13.27
C ARG A 491 21.66 17.63 -14.20
N LEU A 492 20.51 17.92 -13.60
CA LEU A 492 19.25 18.05 -14.33
C LEU A 492 18.90 19.50 -14.75
N ALA A 493 19.67 20.49 -14.32
CA ALA A 493 19.42 21.91 -14.64
C ALA A 493 19.25 22.18 -16.16
N ALA A 494 20.07 21.55 -17.01
CA ALA A 494 20.01 21.71 -18.47
C ALA A 494 18.73 21.13 -19.13
N TYR A 495 17.91 20.41 -18.38
CA TYR A 495 16.69 19.75 -18.85
C TYR A 495 15.41 20.43 -18.33
N GLN A 496 15.55 21.39 -17.41
CA GLN A 496 14.44 22.05 -16.73
C GLN A 496 13.44 22.69 -17.70
N SER A 497 13.93 23.28 -18.80
CA SER A 497 13.09 23.92 -19.82
C SER A 497 12.16 22.95 -20.56
N PHE A 498 12.58 21.69 -20.76
CA PHE A 498 11.71 20.67 -21.34
C PHE A 498 10.61 20.26 -20.36
N PHE A 499 10.98 19.93 -19.13
CA PHE A 499 10.03 19.46 -18.11
C PHE A 499 9.06 20.55 -17.62
N ALA A 500 9.42 21.83 -17.76
CA ALA A 500 8.50 22.93 -17.49
C ALA A 500 7.32 23.01 -18.50
N GLU A 501 7.48 22.43 -19.69
CA GLU A 501 6.49 22.45 -20.78
C GLU A 501 5.92 21.03 -21.08
N PHE A 502 6.37 20.00 -20.37
CA PHE A 502 6.03 18.60 -20.65
C PHE A 502 4.81 18.17 -19.84
N ALA A 503 3.64 18.18 -20.47
CA ALA A 503 2.36 17.79 -19.89
C ALA A 503 1.55 16.97 -20.92
N PRO A 504 1.89 15.69 -21.13
CA PRO A 504 1.15 14.83 -22.05
C PRO A 504 -0.24 14.46 -21.49
N ASP A 505 -1.19 14.16 -22.38
CA ASP A 505 -2.54 13.67 -22.02
C ASP A 505 -2.56 12.14 -21.74
N VAL A 506 -1.39 11.49 -21.74
CA VAL A 506 -1.22 10.06 -21.51
C VAL A 506 -0.37 9.82 -20.27
N PRO A 507 -0.49 8.66 -19.61
CA PRO A 507 0.27 8.38 -18.40
C PRO A 507 1.78 8.46 -18.59
N VAL A 508 2.43 9.15 -17.65
CA VAL A 508 3.87 9.29 -17.52
C VAL A 508 4.34 8.67 -16.22
N VAL A 509 5.25 7.71 -16.34
CA VAL A 509 5.96 7.15 -15.19
C VAL A 509 7.40 7.62 -15.21
N TYR A 510 7.85 8.24 -14.12
CA TYR A 510 9.26 8.61 -13.95
C TYR A 510 10.01 7.50 -13.23
N VAL A 511 11.20 7.18 -13.74
CA VAL A 511 12.13 6.21 -13.16
C VAL A 511 13.46 6.89 -12.93
N PHE A 512 13.84 7.07 -11.67
CA PHE A 512 15.05 7.75 -11.26
C PHE A 512 16.11 6.74 -10.79
N PHE A 513 17.14 6.55 -11.61
CA PHE A 513 18.35 5.76 -11.27
C PHE A 513 19.42 6.62 -10.57
N ILE A 514 18.98 7.73 -9.97
CA ILE A 514 19.80 8.72 -9.28
C ILE A 514 19.23 8.96 -7.87
N PRO A 515 20.01 9.53 -6.93
CA PRO A 515 19.51 9.83 -5.60
C PRO A 515 18.37 10.87 -5.59
N GLY A 516 17.54 10.85 -4.54
CA GLY A 516 16.30 11.65 -4.46
C GLY A 516 16.49 13.16 -4.45
N LYS A 517 17.61 13.67 -3.90
CA LYS A 517 17.86 15.12 -3.77
C LYS A 517 17.91 15.84 -5.13
N GLN A 518 18.36 15.15 -6.16
CA GLN A 518 18.51 15.70 -7.50
C GLN A 518 17.18 16.00 -8.18
N LEU A 519 16.09 15.32 -7.79
CA LEU A 519 14.76 15.42 -8.41
C LEU A 519 14.16 16.83 -8.36
N LEU A 520 14.51 17.63 -7.33
CA LEU A 520 13.99 19.00 -7.15
C LEU A 520 14.30 19.94 -8.33
N GLN A 521 15.34 19.64 -9.10
CA GLN A 521 15.72 20.40 -10.30
C GLN A 521 14.64 20.36 -11.41
N ILE A 522 13.79 19.33 -11.43
CA ILE A 522 12.72 19.16 -12.44
C ILE A 522 11.33 18.94 -11.80
N HIS A 523 11.12 19.47 -10.59
CA HIS A 523 9.92 19.24 -9.77
C HIS A 523 8.59 19.43 -10.55
N ARG A 524 8.49 20.41 -11.45
CA ARG A 524 7.27 20.65 -12.25
C ARG A 524 6.87 19.45 -13.11
N GLY A 525 7.84 18.78 -13.74
CA GLY A 525 7.57 17.60 -14.56
C GLY A 525 7.17 16.39 -13.71
N ILE A 526 7.71 16.30 -12.49
CA ILE A 526 7.41 15.22 -11.54
C ILE A 526 6.02 15.38 -10.93
N SER A 527 5.60 16.62 -10.63
CA SER A 527 4.27 16.88 -10.05
C SER A 527 3.11 16.47 -10.96
N ALA A 528 3.36 16.30 -12.26
CA ALA A 528 2.37 15.84 -13.24
C ALA A 528 2.44 14.33 -13.51
N ALA A 529 3.35 13.59 -12.86
CA ALA A 529 3.53 12.16 -13.08
C ALA A 529 2.45 11.34 -12.37
N GLU A 530 1.92 10.32 -13.06
CA GLU A 530 1.01 9.33 -12.49
C GLU A 530 1.72 8.40 -11.51
N ALA A 531 2.99 8.08 -11.80
CA ALA A 531 3.84 7.34 -10.88
C ALA A 531 5.31 7.75 -10.93
N VAL A 532 5.99 7.52 -9.81
CA VAL A 532 7.43 7.81 -9.65
C VAL A 532 8.12 6.66 -8.93
N VAL A 533 9.14 6.08 -9.58
CA VAL A 533 10.01 5.06 -9.01
C VAL A 533 11.39 5.67 -8.75
N LEU A 534 11.84 5.63 -7.50
CA LEU A 534 13.17 6.05 -7.07
C LEU A 534 14.04 4.81 -6.79
N ALA A 535 14.97 4.55 -7.71
CA ALA A 535 15.83 3.38 -7.69
C ALA A 535 17.22 3.65 -7.08
N HIS A 536 17.58 4.93 -6.90
CA HIS A 536 18.81 5.44 -6.27
C HIS A 536 20.14 5.13 -6.99
N SER A 537 20.21 4.10 -7.82
CA SER A 537 21.41 3.65 -8.53
C SER A 537 21.08 3.22 -9.96
N SER A 538 22.03 3.40 -10.88
CA SER A 538 21.97 2.92 -12.27
C SER A 538 22.66 1.56 -12.46
N ASP A 539 22.93 0.82 -11.39
CA ASP A 539 23.50 -0.53 -11.49
C ASP A 539 22.61 -1.46 -12.32
N GLU A 540 23.25 -2.38 -13.08
CA GLU A 540 22.58 -3.29 -14.00
C GLU A 540 21.45 -4.11 -13.34
N ASP A 541 21.71 -4.65 -12.15
CA ASP A 541 20.73 -5.44 -11.41
C ASP A 541 19.55 -4.60 -10.90
N VAL A 542 19.79 -3.33 -10.54
CA VAL A 542 18.73 -2.40 -10.11
C VAL A 542 17.83 -2.05 -11.29
N GLN A 543 18.43 -1.76 -12.45
CA GLN A 543 17.68 -1.51 -13.68
C GLN A 543 16.77 -2.69 -14.07
N ARG A 544 17.29 -3.92 -14.00
CA ARG A 544 16.51 -5.13 -14.27
C ARG A 544 15.36 -5.30 -13.28
N GLN A 545 15.62 -5.10 -11.98
CA GLN A 545 14.61 -5.17 -10.93
C GLN A 545 13.49 -4.14 -11.18
N VAL A 546 13.84 -2.90 -11.52
CA VAL A 546 12.85 -1.84 -11.79
C VAL A 546 11.96 -2.17 -12.99
N ALA A 547 12.51 -2.72 -14.07
CA ALA A 547 11.69 -3.17 -15.18
C ALA A 547 10.67 -4.26 -14.76
N GLY A 548 11.05 -5.17 -13.87
CA GLY A 548 10.12 -6.13 -13.25
C GLY A 548 9.07 -5.47 -12.36
N ILE A 549 9.47 -4.52 -11.50
CA ILE A 549 8.58 -3.77 -10.61
C ILE A 549 7.49 -3.05 -11.40
N LEU A 550 7.84 -2.43 -12.54
CA LEU A 550 6.89 -1.73 -13.38
C LEU A 550 5.74 -2.63 -13.87
N TYR A 551 5.95 -3.95 -13.99
CA TYR A 551 4.94 -4.91 -14.42
C TYR A 551 4.51 -5.88 -13.30
N ALA A 552 4.79 -5.54 -12.04
CA ALA A 552 4.55 -6.40 -10.87
C ALA A 552 5.28 -7.75 -10.86
N ASP A 553 6.22 -8.02 -11.75
CA ASP A 553 7.02 -9.26 -11.76
C ASP A 553 8.14 -9.28 -10.70
N ALA A 554 8.34 -8.16 -10.00
CA ALA A 554 9.31 -8.02 -8.93
C ALA A 554 8.78 -7.14 -7.80
N VAL A 555 9.40 -7.24 -6.62
CA VAL A 555 8.97 -6.54 -5.41
C VAL A 555 9.66 -5.18 -5.27
N ALA A 556 8.88 -4.17 -4.88
CA ALA A 556 9.35 -2.91 -4.32
C ALA A 556 8.55 -2.59 -3.06
N ASP A 557 9.24 -2.44 -1.93
CA ASP A 557 8.66 -2.11 -0.64
C ASP A 557 9.47 -1.04 0.12
N GLY A 558 10.39 -0.34 -0.55
CA GLY A 558 11.14 0.77 0.04
C GLY A 558 10.23 1.88 0.57
N ARG A 559 10.73 2.66 1.53
CA ARG A 559 10.07 3.86 2.05
C ARG A 559 11.05 5.00 2.06
N LEU A 560 10.62 6.18 1.61
CA LEU A 560 11.52 7.32 1.53
C LEU A 560 12.06 7.69 2.92
N SER A 561 13.38 7.75 3.06
CA SER A 561 14.06 7.99 4.35
C SER A 561 14.09 9.46 4.78
N ALA A 562 14.02 10.37 3.82
CA ALA A 562 14.00 11.81 4.02
C ALA A 562 13.19 12.50 2.91
N SER A 563 12.47 13.55 3.27
CA SER A 563 11.57 14.26 2.37
C SER A 563 12.30 14.84 1.16
N ILE A 564 11.65 14.81 -0.01
CA ILE A 564 12.17 15.40 -1.24
C ILE A 564 11.41 16.72 -1.47
N GLY A 565 11.86 17.76 -0.77
CA GLY A 565 11.20 19.06 -0.77
C GLY A 565 9.73 18.93 -0.37
N GLY A 566 8.83 19.55 -1.14
CA GLY A 566 7.38 19.39 -0.97
C GLY A 566 6.74 18.36 -1.90
N LEU A 567 7.54 17.55 -2.62
CA LEU A 567 7.02 16.57 -3.58
C LEU A 567 6.61 15.26 -2.90
N PHE A 568 7.48 14.74 -2.05
CA PHE A 568 7.31 13.46 -1.37
C PHE A 568 7.72 13.58 0.09
N ALA A 569 6.90 13.05 0.98
CA ALA A 569 7.10 13.07 2.41
C ALA A 569 7.96 11.87 2.87
N THR A 570 8.57 12.00 4.05
CA THR A 570 9.27 10.85 4.65
C THR A 570 8.31 9.75 5.04
N GLY A 571 8.76 8.51 4.84
CA GLY A 571 7.94 7.32 5.02
C GLY A 571 6.99 7.06 3.85
N GLU A 572 7.00 7.89 2.81
CA GLU A 572 6.20 7.65 1.61
C GLU A 572 6.77 6.50 0.77
N GLY A 573 5.88 5.67 0.23
CA GLY A 573 6.20 4.54 -0.63
C GLY A 573 5.05 3.56 -0.73
N VAL A 574 4.83 3.01 -1.93
CA VAL A 574 3.78 2.03 -2.24
C VAL A 574 4.41 0.65 -2.40
N ASP A 575 3.76 -0.38 -1.84
CA ASP A 575 4.18 -1.77 -2.02
C ASP A 575 3.68 -2.28 -3.37
N LEU A 576 4.60 -2.72 -4.23
CA LEU A 576 4.31 -3.45 -5.47
C LEU A 576 4.91 -4.85 -5.41
N ASN A 577 4.15 -5.85 -5.84
CA ASN A 577 4.56 -7.25 -5.86
C ASN A 577 3.74 -8.05 -6.90
N PRO A 578 4.07 -9.32 -7.17
CA PRO A 578 3.33 -10.17 -8.12
C PRO A 578 1.86 -10.45 -7.80
N GLN A 579 1.39 -10.05 -6.62
CA GLN A 579 -0.02 -10.15 -6.22
C GLN A 579 -0.76 -8.81 -6.36
N THR A 580 -0.08 -7.72 -6.73
CA THR A 580 -0.71 -6.43 -6.98
C THR A 580 -1.63 -6.54 -8.20
N GLU A 581 -2.93 -6.28 -8.01
CA GLU A 581 -3.90 -6.29 -9.10
C GLU A 581 -3.62 -5.11 -10.07
N PRO A 582 -3.68 -5.34 -11.39
CA PRO A 582 -3.51 -4.26 -12.36
C PRO A 582 -4.75 -3.38 -12.38
N HIS A 583 -4.54 -2.06 -12.32
CA HIS A 583 -5.55 -1.08 -12.67
C HIS A 583 -5.27 -0.57 -14.09
N PHE A 584 -6.33 -0.45 -14.89
CA PHE A 584 -6.22 -0.14 -16.31
C PHE A 584 -6.55 1.32 -16.57
N VAL A 585 -5.73 2.00 -17.35
CA VAL A 585 -5.96 3.40 -17.70
C VAL A 585 -6.90 3.49 -18.92
N PRO A 586 -8.04 4.20 -18.83
CA PRO A 586 -9.01 4.29 -19.93
C PRO A 586 -8.41 4.74 -21.28
N GLU A 587 -7.51 5.74 -21.26
CA GLU A 587 -6.87 6.31 -22.46
C GLU A 587 -6.08 5.24 -23.23
N GLU A 588 -5.45 4.31 -22.52
CA GLU A 588 -4.68 3.23 -23.12
C GLU A 588 -5.58 2.21 -23.85
N HIS A 589 -6.85 2.14 -23.45
CA HIS A 589 -7.90 1.27 -23.99
C HIS A 589 -8.89 1.97 -24.93
N GLY A 590 -8.58 3.19 -25.37
CA GLY A 590 -9.40 3.91 -26.34
C GLY A 590 -10.63 4.57 -25.72
N LEU A 591 -10.58 4.91 -24.44
CA LEU A 591 -11.62 5.66 -23.72
C LEU A 591 -11.06 6.97 -23.14
N ASP A 592 -11.82 8.05 -23.22
CA ASP A 592 -11.49 9.32 -22.56
C ASP A 592 -12.00 9.31 -21.11
N SER A 593 -11.09 9.28 -20.13
CA SER A 593 -11.43 9.24 -18.71
C SER A 593 -12.17 10.50 -18.23
N ARG A 594 -11.92 11.66 -18.86
CA ARG A 594 -12.62 12.93 -18.53
C ARG A 594 -14.07 12.86 -18.96
N LEU A 595 -14.36 12.22 -20.09
CA LEU A 595 -15.73 11.95 -20.53
C LEU A 595 -16.41 10.88 -19.67
N LEU A 596 -15.69 9.81 -19.29
CA LEU A 596 -16.20 8.82 -18.32
C LEU A 596 -16.53 9.44 -16.96
N ALA A 597 -15.73 10.41 -16.48
CA ALA A 597 -15.97 11.10 -15.22
C ALA A 597 -17.32 11.85 -15.17
N ARG A 598 -17.96 12.11 -16.32
CA ARG A 598 -19.34 12.67 -16.36
C ARG A 598 -20.36 11.72 -15.73
N ILE A 599 -20.08 10.42 -15.67
CA ILE A 599 -20.92 9.41 -15.01
C ILE A 599 -21.06 9.73 -13.52
N ASP A 600 -20.02 10.23 -12.86
CA ASP A 600 -20.06 10.62 -11.44
C ASP A 600 -21.16 11.68 -11.20
N THR A 601 -21.24 12.67 -12.09
CA THR A 601 -22.24 13.74 -12.02
C THR A 601 -23.66 13.20 -12.22
N LEU A 602 -23.85 12.29 -13.18
CA LEU A 602 -25.15 11.67 -13.46
C LEU A 602 -25.61 10.77 -12.30
N ALA A 603 -24.69 10.02 -11.70
CA ALA A 603 -24.98 9.18 -10.54
C ALA A 603 -25.39 10.03 -9.32
N ARG A 604 -24.63 11.10 -9.04
CA ARG A 604 -24.94 12.04 -7.96
C ARG A 604 -26.23 12.83 -8.21
N GLU A 605 -26.53 13.17 -9.46
CA GLU A 605 -27.83 13.75 -9.85
C GLU A 605 -28.97 12.81 -9.48
N GLY A 606 -28.87 11.51 -9.82
CA GLY A 606 -29.88 10.52 -9.44
C GLY A 606 -30.14 10.48 -7.93
N ILE A 607 -29.09 10.55 -7.11
CA ILE A 607 -29.23 10.60 -5.64
C ILE A 607 -29.91 11.90 -5.20
N ARG A 608 -29.41 13.05 -5.66
CA ARG A 608 -29.93 14.38 -5.28
C ARG A 608 -31.40 14.56 -5.64
N GLU A 609 -31.81 14.07 -6.81
CA GLU A 609 -33.20 14.15 -7.27
C GLU A 609 -34.12 13.12 -6.60
N GLY A 610 -33.57 12.20 -5.80
CA GLY A 610 -34.35 11.18 -5.09
C GLY A 610 -34.69 9.96 -5.94
N ALA A 611 -33.92 9.66 -7.00
CA ALA A 611 -34.14 8.49 -7.85
C ALA A 611 -33.74 7.17 -7.17
N TYR A 612 -32.71 7.20 -6.32
CA TYR A 612 -32.24 6.08 -5.51
C TYR A 612 -31.34 6.59 -4.37
N PRO A 613 -31.33 5.94 -3.19
CA PRO A 613 -30.38 6.28 -2.13
C PRO A 613 -28.91 6.05 -2.50
N GLY A 614 -28.64 5.03 -3.32
CA GLY A 614 -27.30 4.67 -3.77
C GLY A 614 -27.30 3.79 -5.03
N CYS A 615 -26.15 3.71 -5.68
CA CYS A 615 -25.95 2.90 -6.86
C CYS A 615 -24.49 2.48 -7.03
N GLN A 616 -24.26 1.49 -7.89
CA GLN A 616 -22.94 1.13 -8.40
C GLN A 616 -23.00 1.07 -9.92
N VAL A 617 -21.95 1.55 -10.57
CA VAL A 617 -21.80 1.53 -12.02
C VAL A 617 -20.48 0.85 -12.37
N VAL A 618 -20.54 -0.14 -13.26
CA VAL A 618 -19.38 -0.86 -13.80
C VAL A 618 -19.38 -0.78 -15.32
N ILE A 619 -18.23 -0.43 -15.90
CA ILE A 619 -17.98 -0.46 -17.34
C ILE A 619 -16.71 -1.26 -17.58
N LEU A 620 -16.83 -2.31 -18.39
CA LEU A 620 -15.69 -3.05 -18.91
C LEU A 620 -15.48 -2.71 -20.39
N LYS A 621 -14.23 -2.65 -20.83
CA LYS A 621 -13.81 -2.61 -22.24
C LYS A 621 -12.83 -3.75 -22.49
N ASP A 622 -13.16 -4.63 -23.42
CA ASP A 622 -12.36 -5.81 -23.79
C ASP A 622 -11.97 -6.66 -22.56
N GLY A 623 -12.89 -6.80 -21.61
CA GLY A 623 -12.68 -7.54 -20.35
C GLY A 623 -11.96 -6.78 -19.23
N LYS A 624 -11.54 -5.54 -19.47
CA LYS A 624 -10.82 -4.71 -18.49
C LYS A 624 -11.73 -3.67 -17.85
N GLU A 625 -11.58 -3.47 -16.55
CA GLU A 625 -12.37 -2.50 -15.79
C GLU A 625 -11.93 -1.07 -16.08
N MET A 626 -12.79 -0.29 -16.74
CA MET A 626 -12.52 1.12 -17.10
C MET A 626 -13.21 2.10 -16.16
N TYR A 627 -14.24 1.62 -15.46
CA TYR A 627 -15.01 2.40 -14.51
C TYR A 627 -15.71 1.45 -13.53
N ASN A 628 -15.47 1.59 -12.23
CA ASN A 628 -16.19 0.89 -11.18
C ASN A 628 -16.32 1.79 -9.96
N LYS A 629 -17.46 2.46 -9.83
CA LYS A 629 -17.69 3.41 -8.75
C LYS A 629 -19.03 3.16 -8.08
N ALA A 630 -19.02 3.30 -6.76
CA ALA A 630 -20.19 3.28 -5.91
C ALA A 630 -20.54 4.69 -5.43
N PHE A 631 -21.83 4.98 -5.34
CA PHE A 631 -22.34 6.28 -4.95
C PHE A 631 -23.46 6.13 -3.93
N GLY A 632 -23.55 7.07 -3.00
CA GLY A 632 -24.64 7.16 -2.05
C GLY A 632 -24.57 6.08 -0.96
N THR A 633 -25.74 5.67 -0.48
CA THR A 633 -25.88 4.88 0.76
C THR A 633 -26.99 3.84 0.63
N TYR A 634 -27.06 2.90 1.56
CA TYR A 634 -28.07 1.83 1.57
C TYR A 634 -29.49 2.36 1.76
N THR A 635 -29.65 3.49 2.43
CA THR A 635 -30.95 4.10 2.79
C THR A 635 -30.85 5.62 2.75
N TRP A 636 -31.96 6.33 2.56
CA TRP A 636 -31.97 7.80 2.66
C TRP A 636 -31.49 8.28 4.04
N ASN A 637 -30.52 9.20 4.06
CA ASN A 637 -29.99 9.81 5.28
C ASN A 637 -31.04 10.76 5.91
N THR A 638 -31.99 10.18 6.66
CA THR A 638 -33.21 10.87 7.14
C THR A 638 -33.33 10.92 8.67
N ALA A 639 -32.48 10.22 9.41
CA ALA A 639 -32.53 10.17 10.88
C ALA A 639 -31.24 10.72 11.50
N LYS A 640 -31.37 11.71 12.41
CA LYS A 640 -30.25 12.42 13.06
C LYS A 640 -29.25 11.53 13.84
N ASN A 641 -29.56 10.25 14.07
CA ASN A 641 -28.81 9.36 14.98
C ASN A 641 -28.43 7.98 14.41
N LYS A 642 -28.58 7.69 13.10
CA LYS A 642 -28.14 6.42 12.51
C LYS A 642 -27.08 6.69 11.43
N ALA A 643 -25.89 6.10 11.59
CA ALA A 643 -24.82 6.25 10.61
C ALA A 643 -25.27 5.68 9.26
N ALA A 644 -25.11 6.45 8.18
CA ALA A 644 -25.47 6.00 6.85
C ALA A 644 -24.43 5.00 6.34
N VAL A 645 -24.87 3.79 5.96
CA VAL A 645 -24.00 2.76 5.39
C VAL A 645 -23.71 3.12 3.93
N PRO A 646 -22.45 3.38 3.53
CA PRO A 646 -22.12 3.71 2.15
C PRO A 646 -22.26 2.50 1.24
N VAL A 647 -22.62 2.74 -0.03
CA VAL A 647 -22.48 1.72 -1.06
C VAL A 647 -20.99 1.51 -1.34
N THR A 648 -20.57 0.25 -1.48
CA THR A 648 -19.21 -0.16 -1.86
C THR A 648 -19.28 -1.11 -3.06
N PRO A 649 -18.15 -1.43 -3.71
CA PRO A 649 -18.14 -2.45 -4.76
C PRO A 649 -18.58 -3.85 -4.32
N ALA A 650 -18.59 -4.12 -3.01
CA ALA A 650 -19.07 -5.36 -2.42
C ALA A 650 -20.58 -5.35 -2.09
N SER A 651 -21.27 -4.22 -2.21
CA SER A 651 -22.70 -4.11 -1.90
C SER A 651 -23.57 -4.94 -2.83
N VAL A 652 -24.42 -5.80 -2.25
CA VAL A 652 -25.24 -6.77 -2.96
C VAL A 652 -26.68 -6.28 -3.12
N TYR A 653 -27.21 -6.29 -4.34
CA TYR A 653 -28.55 -5.79 -4.67
C TYR A 653 -29.50 -6.93 -5.04
N ASP A 654 -30.80 -6.79 -4.73
CA ASP A 654 -31.86 -7.54 -5.44
C ASP A 654 -31.88 -7.07 -6.90
N ILE A 655 -31.54 -7.96 -7.82
CA ILE A 655 -31.48 -7.66 -9.25
C ILE A 655 -32.73 -8.14 -10.00
N ALA A 656 -33.90 -8.06 -9.37
CA ALA A 656 -35.15 -8.54 -9.95
C ALA A 656 -35.43 -8.03 -11.37
N SER A 657 -35.95 -8.94 -12.20
CA SER A 657 -36.04 -8.88 -13.67
C SER A 657 -34.72 -8.94 -14.43
N LEU A 658 -33.60 -8.46 -13.88
CA LEU A 658 -32.28 -8.80 -14.44
C LEU A 658 -31.92 -10.27 -14.15
N THR A 659 -32.49 -10.86 -13.09
CA THR A 659 -32.53 -12.31 -12.83
C THR A 659 -32.83 -13.15 -14.07
N LYS A 660 -33.74 -12.69 -14.94
CA LYS A 660 -34.15 -13.44 -16.14
C LYS A 660 -32.97 -13.77 -17.04
N THR A 661 -32.08 -12.81 -17.27
CA THR A 661 -30.92 -12.97 -18.15
C THR A 661 -29.67 -13.44 -17.41
N THR A 662 -29.54 -13.13 -16.11
CA THR A 662 -28.39 -13.51 -15.27
C THR A 662 -28.53 -14.88 -14.59
N ALA A 663 -29.72 -15.48 -14.60
CA ALA A 663 -29.99 -16.82 -14.05
C ALA A 663 -30.76 -17.68 -15.04
N THR A 664 -32.06 -17.46 -15.20
CA THR A 664 -32.96 -18.37 -15.93
C THR A 664 -32.51 -18.60 -17.37
N LEU A 665 -32.12 -17.54 -18.07
CA LEU A 665 -31.63 -17.64 -19.44
C LEU A 665 -30.29 -18.39 -19.53
N LEU A 666 -29.36 -18.18 -18.59
CA LEU A 666 -28.11 -18.95 -18.55
C LEU A 666 -28.39 -20.45 -18.38
N ALA A 667 -29.34 -20.80 -17.51
CA ALA A 667 -29.71 -22.20 -17.31
C ALA A 667 -30.35 -22.80 -18.57
N VAL A 668 -31.26 -22.07 -19.23
CA VAL A 668 -31.84 -22.47 -20.52
C VAL A 668 -30.77 -22.62 -21.59
N MET A 669 -29.85 -21.65 -21.72
CA MET A 669 -28.73 -21.71 -22.66
C MET A 669 -27.84 -22.91 -22.37
N LYS A 670 -27.55 -23.22 -21.11
CA LYS A 670 -26.72 -24.37 -20.74
C LYS A 670 -27.36 -25.70 -21.06
N LEU A 671 -28.67 -25.83 -20.84
CA LEU A 671 -29.41 -27.03 -21.21
C LEU A 671 -29.49 -27.19 -22.73
N TYR A 672 -29.69 -26.09 -23.46
CA TYR A 672 -29.63 -26.08 -24.92
C TYR A 672 -28.24 -26.49 -25.44
N ASP A 673 -27.19 -25.90 -24.88
CA ASP A 673 -25.79 -26.17 -25.22
C ASP A 673 -25.41 -27.65 -25.02
N LYS A 674 -26.00 -28.29 -24.01
CA LYS A 674 -25.84 -29.72 -23.71
C LYS A 674 -26.79 -30.63 -24.52
N GLY A 675 -27.59 -30.07 -25.45
CA GLY A 675 -28.58 -30.83 -26.22
C GLY A 675 -29.74 -31.40 -25.37
N ARG A 676 -29.95 -30.89 -24.17
CA ARG A 676 -31.00 -31.35 -23.23
C ARG A 676 -32.33 -30.62 -23.40
N LEU A 677 -32.36 -29.58 -24.22
CA LEU A 677 -33.52 -28.72 -24.49
C LEU A 677 -33.40 -28.10 -25.88
N ASN A 678 -34.48 -28.05 -26.66
CA ASN A 678 -34.53 -27.28 -27.90
C ASN A 678 -35.49 -26.09 -27.81
N LEU A 679 -35.25 -25.07 -28.63
CA LEU A 679 -36.11 -23.87 -28.68
C LEU A 679 -37.54 -24.16 -29.16
N THR A 680 -37.74 -25.23 -29.94
CA THR A 680 -39.05 -25.64 -30.47
C THR A 680 -39.78 -26.64 -29.58
N ASP A 681 -39.15 -27.13 -28.50
CA ASP A 681 -39.81 -28.05 -27.59
C ASP A 681 -41.04 -27.40 -26.96
N ARG A 682 -42.10 -28.18 -26.74
CA ARG A 682 -43.27 -27.71 -26.02
C ARG A 682 -43.00 -27.82 -24.53
N VAL A 683 -43.36 -26.78 -23.79
CA VAL A 683 -43.12 -26.72 -22.34
C VAL A 683 -43.90 -27.84 -21.61
N ALA A 684 -45.08 -28.18 -22.11
CA ALA A 684 -45.92 -29.25 -21.57
C ALA A 684 -45.30 -30.66 -21.71
N ASP A 685 -44.36 -30.87 -22.64
CA ASP A 685 -43.66 -32.15 -22.80
C ASP A 685 -42.81 -32.48 -21.57
N TYR A 686 -42.43 -31.45 -20.80
CA TYR A 686 -41.63 -31.58 -19.58
C TYR A 686 -42.37 -31.20 -18.30
N LEU A 687 -43.51 -30.51 -18.43
CA LEU A 687 -44.37 -30.07 -17.34
C LEU A 687 -45.78 -30.67 -17.53
N PRO A 688 -46.03 -31.92 -17.08
CA PRO A 688 -47.24 -32.67 -17.41
C PRO A 688 -48.56 -31.99 -17.01
N TYR A 689 -48.55 -31.17 -15.95
CA TYR A 689 -49.73 -30.44 -15.46
C TYR A 689 -50.26 -29.39 -16.47
N LEU A 690 -49.55 -29.14 -17.58
CA LEU A 690 -49.97 -28.24 -18.65
C LEU A 690 -50.55 -28.95 -19.88
N GLN A 691 -50.44 -30.28 -19.99
CA GLN A 691 -50.83 -31.04 -21.19
C GLN A 691 -52.31 -30.87 -21.54
N ASP A 692 -53.18 -30.85 -20.53
CA ASP A 692 -54.64 -30.74 -20.69
C ASP A 692 -55.15 -29.29 -20.62
N THR A 693 -54.28 -28.31 -20.87
CA THR A 693 -54.60 -26.87 -20.80
C THR A 693 -54.40 -26.19 -22.15
N ASP A 694 -54.88 -24.94 -22.30
CA ASP A 694 -54.58 -24.12 -23.48
C ASP A 694 -53.07 -23.77 -23.62
N LYS A 695 -52.23 -24.11 -22.62
CA LYS A 695 -50.76 -23.94 -22.63
C LYS A 695 -50.01 -25.09 -23.31
N ARG A 696 -50.67 -26.20 -23.67
CA ARG A 696 -50.03 -27.42 -24.22
C ARG A 696 -49.09 -27.18 -25.40
N ASN A 697 -49.35 -26.12 -26.17
CA ASN A 697 -48.62 -25.78 -27.40
C ASN A 697 -47.62 -24.63 -27.22
N ILE A 698 -47.38 -24.14 -26.00
CA ILE A 698 -46.38 -23.10 -25.76
C ILE A 698 -44.98 -23.70 -25.92
N THR A 699 -44.16 -23.07 -26.76
CA THR A 699 -42.77 -23.47 -26.97
C THR A 699 -41.79 -22.66 -26.10
N VAL A 700 -40.60 -23.20 -25.88
CA VAL A 700 -39.49 -22.49 -25.19
C VAL A 700 -39.19 -21.16 -25.88
N ARG A 701 -39.14 -21.13 -27.22
CA ARG A 701 -38.92 -19.92 -28.02
C ARG A 701 -39.98 -18.85 -27.76
N GLU A 702 -41.25 -19.23 -27.70
CA GLU A 702 -42.34 -18.28 -27.43
C GLU A 702 -42.27 -17.69 -26.02
N LEU A 703 -41.83 -18.47 -25.02
CA LEU A 703 -41.56 -17.95 -23.68
C LEU A 703 -40.42 -16.93 -23.69
N LEU A 704 -39.30 -17.26 -24.34
CA LEU A 704 -38.11 -16.39 -24.43
C LEU A 704 -38.38 -15.08 -25.20
N PHE A 705 -39.25 -15.10 -26.21
CA PHE A 705 -39.67 -13.89 -26.94
C PHE A 705 -40.82 -13.13 -26.29
N HIS A 706 -41.39 -13.61 -25.18
CA HIS A 706 -42.60 -13.04 -24.58
C HIS A 706 -43.80 -13.00 -25.54
N GLN A 707 -43.99 -14.07 -26.32
CA GLN A 707 -45.05 -14.24 -27.33
C GLN A 707 -45.98 -15.43 -27.05
N SER A 708 -45.94 -15.97 -25.83
CA SER A 708 -46.71 -17.16 -25.46
C SER A 708 -48.20 -16.92 -25.21
N GLY A 709 -48.64 -15.66 -25.13
CA GLY A 709 -50.00 -15.29 -24.75
C GLY A 709 -50.26 -15.22 -23.24
N LEU A 710 -49.30 -15.63 -22.40
CA LEU A 710 -49.40 -15.55 -20.94
C LEU A 710 -49.59 -14.09 -20.45
N PRO A 711 -50.24 -13.88 -19.30
CA PRO A 711 -50.34 -12.56 -18.68
C PRO A 711 -48.97 -12.07 -18.22
N SER A 712 -48.87 -10.76 -17.92
CA SER A 712 -47.62 -10.16 -17.45
C SER A 712 -47.19 -10.69 -16.08
N THR A 713 -48.14 -10.83 -15.16
CA THR A 713 -47.92 -11.16 -13.73
C THR A 713 -49.11 -11.96 -13.20
N LEU A 714 -48.87 -12.82 -12.20
CA LEU A 714 -49.89 -13.48 -11.40
C LEU A 714 -49.58 -13.29 -9.91
N LEU A 715 -50.52 -12.76 -9.14
CA LEU A 715 -50.34 -12.54 -7.71
C LEU A 715 -50.64 -13.84 -6.95
N PHE A 716 -49.61 -14.67 -6.72
CA PHE A 716 -49.79 -15.96 -6.07
C PHE A 716 -50.25 -15.83 -4.62
N TYR A 717 -49.76 -14.84 -3.88
CA TYR A 717 -50.11 -14.66 -2.47
C TYR A 717 -51.62 -14.56 -2.20
N LEU A 718 -52.42 -14.14 -3.18
CA LEU A 718 -53.89 -14.09 -3.04
C LEU A 718 -54.50 -15.47 -2.74
N GLU A 719 -53.86 -16.57 -3.17
CA GLU A 719 -54.32 -17.93 -2.85
C GLU A 719 -53.99 -18.34 -1.40
N ALA A 720 -53.05 -17.63 -0.76
CA ALA A 720 -52.71 -17.81 0.64
C ALA A 720 -53.58 -16.94 1.57
N VAL A 721 -54.24 -15.89 1.07
CA VAL A 721 -55.09 -14.99 1.86
C VAL A 721 -56.44 -15.66 2.14
N ASP A 722 -56.88 -15.59 3.40
CA ASP A 722 -58.21 -15.98 3.84
C ASP A 722 -59.22 -14.89 3.40
N LYS A 723 -60.07 -15.21 2.42
CA LYS A 723 -61.03 -14.27 1.83
C LYS A 723 -62.13 -13.85 2.83
N ASP A 724 -62.38 -14.66 3.86
CA ASP A 724 -63.38 -14.39 4.89
C ASP A 724 -62.79 -13.57 6.07
N SER A 725 -61.52 -13.19 5.98
CA SER A 725 -60.81 -12.48 7.06
C SER A 725 -60.84 -10.96 6.97
N TYR A 726 -61.41 -10.40 5.89
CA TYR A 726 -61.48 -8.96 5.66
C TYR A 726 -62.78 -8.58 4.95
N ASP A 727 -63.29 -7.38 5.23
CA ASP A 727 -64.48 -6.85 4.59
C ASP A 727 -64.15 -6.12 3.27
N GLY A 728 -65.00 -6.30 2.26
CA GLY A 728 -64.91 -5.59 0.98
C GLY A 728 -63.79 -6.09 0.07
N THR A 729 -63.01 -5.16 -0.49
CA THR A 729 -61.92 -5.46 -1.43
C THR A 729 -60.56 -5.42 -0.73
N LEU A 730 -59.55 -6.10 -1.28
CA LEU A 730 -58.16 -5.93 -0.81
C LEU A 730 -57.50 -4.66 -1.35
N PHE A 731 -57.91 -4.17 -2.52
CA PHE A 731 -57.25 -3.06 -3.21
C PHE A 731 -58.23 -2.00 -3.70
N LYS A 732 -57.82 -0.73 -3.62
CA LYS A 732 -58.50 0.43 -4.21
C LYS A 732 -57.52 1.38 -4.89
N ALA A 733 -58.08 2.20 -5.78
CA ALA A 733 -57.35 3.23 -6.52
C ALA A 733 -57.05 4.51 -5.71
N ARG A 734 -57.63 4.63 -4.51
CA ARG A 734 -57.48 5.77 -3.58
C ARG A 734 -57.51 5.26 -2.14
N ALA A 735 -56.90 6.01 -1.24
CA ALA A 735 -56.93 5.71 0.20
C ALA A 735 -58.34 5.89 0.76
N ASP A 736 -58.72 5.01 1.69
CA ASP A 736 -59.86 5.18 2.59
C ASP A 736 -59.56 4.51 3.94
N ALA A 737 -60.54 4.51 4.85
CA ALA A 737 -60.37 3.94 6.19
C ALA A 737 -60.02 2.44 6.19
N GLN A 738 -60.43 1.67 5.16
CA GLN A 738 -60.13 0.25 5.02
C GLN A 738 -58.83 0.00 4.23
N HIS A 739 -58.43 0.93 3.35
CA HIS A 739 -57.24 0.83 2.49
C HIS A 739 -56.22 1.94 2.80
N PRO A 740 -55.66 1.99 4.02
CA PRO A 740 -54.72 3.05 4.40
C PRO A 740 -53.33 2.88 3.76
N THR A 741 -52.97 1.66 3.37
CA THR A 741 -51.59 1.32 2.99
C THR A 741 -51.37 1.47 1.50
N ARG A 742 -50.51 2.40 1.08
CA ARG A 742 -50.11 2.51 -0.33
C ARG A 742 -49.10 1.40 -0.67
N ILE A 743 -49.36 0.66 -1.75
CA ILE A 743 -48.48 -0.41 -2.25
C ILE A 743 -48.06 -0.21 -3.71
N GLY A 744 -48.62 0.81 -4.37
CA GLY A 744 -48.31 1.12 -5.76
C GLY A 744 -48.58 2.59 -6.10
N ARG A 745 -48.30 2.97 -7.35
CA ARG A 745 -48.48 4.36 -7.81
C ARG A 745 -49.92 4.84 -7.64
N GLN A 746 -50.88 3.97 -7.88
CA GLN A 746 -52.32 4.23 -7.75
C GLN A 746 -53.03 3.07 -7.04
N THR A 747 -52.36 2.39 -6.11
CA THR A 747 -52.89 1.20 -5.45
C THR A 747 -52.72 1.31 -3.95
N TRP A 748 -53.84 1.26 -3.23
CA TRP A 748 -53.93 1.20 -1.78
C TRP A 748 -54.55 -0.12 -1.36
N ALA A 749 -54.06 -0.71 -0.29
CA ALA A 749 -54.40 -2.04 0.15
C ALA A 749 -54.98 -2.05 1.57
N ASN A 750 -55.87 -3.00 1.84
CA ASN A 750 -56.37 -3.31 3.18
C ASN A 750 -55.40 -4.28 3.88
N PRO A 751 -54.55 -3.84 4.83
CA PRO A 751 -53.56 -4.71 5.47
C PRO A 751 -54.15 -5.63 6.56
N LYS A 752 -55.46 -5.55 6.81
CA LYS A 752 -56.18 -6.32 7.84
C LYS A 752 -56.81 -7.56 7.22
N PHE A 753 -55.97 -8.52 6.83
CA PHE A 753 -56.37 -9.86 6.43
C PHE A 753 -55.59 -10.91 7.24
N ARG A 754 -56.05 -12.15 7.22
CA ARG A 754 -55.34 -13.33 7.72
C ARG A 754 -54.94 -14.21 6.54
N PHE A 755 -53.90 -15.01 6.73
CA PHE A 755 -53.60 -16.10 5.81
C PHE A 755 -54.47 -17.33 6.15
N ARG A 756 -54.75 -18.15 5.14
CA ARG A 756 -55.47 -19.43 5.31
C ARG A 756 -54.73 -20.31 6.32
N PRO A 757 -55.45 -20.95 7.27
CA PRO A 757 -54.83 -21.86 8.23
C PRO A 757 -54.02 -22.96 7.54
N GLY A 758 -52.85 -23.28 8.10
CA GLY A 758 -51.97 -24.36 7.60
C GLY A 758 -51.12 -24.01 6.37
N LEU A 759 -51.36 -22.89 5.68
CA LEU A 759 -50.54 -22.47 4.54
C LEU A 759 -49.36 -21.58 4.94
N THR A 760 -49.41 -20.92 6.10
CA THR A 760 -48.33 -20.03 6.56
C THR A 760 -48.02 -20.23 8.04
N SER A 761 -46.81 -19.81 8.45
CA SER A 761 -46.35 -19.79 9.83
C SER A 761 -45.45 -18.58 10.07
N LYS A 762 -45.37 -18.10 11.31
CA LYS A 762 -44.41 -17.04 11.70
C LYS A 762 -42.98 -17.56 11.90
N VAL A 763 -42.84 -18.86 12.08
CA VAL A 763 -41.56 -19.56 12.30
C VAL A 763 -41.46 -20.75 11.35
N ARG A 764 -40.24 -21.22 11.08
CA ARG A 764 -40.03 -22.44 10.31
C ARG A 764 -40.64 -23.65 11.01
N THR A 765 -41.39 -24.47 10.27
CA THR A 765 -41.89 -25.78 10.74
C THR A 765 -41.51 -26.88 9.76
N ALA A 766 -41.90 -28.14 10.01
CA ALA A 766 -41.66 -29.26 9.09
C ALA A 766 -42.44 -29.11 7.76
N GLU A 767 -43.60 -28.45 7.79
CA GLU A 767 -44.45 -28.18 6.64
C GLU A 767 -44.18 -26.81 6.02
N CYS A 768 -43.96 -25.78 6.85
CA CYS A 768 -43.68 -24.40 6.45
C CYS A 768 -42.17 -24.16 6.33
N THR A 769 -41.61 -24.58 5.20
CA THR A 769 -40.16 -24.53 4.94
C THR A 769 -39.73 -23.46 3.95
N LEU A 770 -40.67 -22.83 3.23
CA LEU A 770 -40.36 -21.79 2.24
C LEU A 770 -40.37 -20.41 2.90
N GLN A 771 -39.21 -19.79 3.07
CA GLN A 771 -39.11 -18.48 3.72
C GLN A 771 -39.50 -17.36 2.75
N VAL A 772 -40.46 -16.53 3.16
CA VAL A 772 -40.93 -15.36 2.39
C VAL A 772 -40.30 -14.07 2.93
N CYS A 773 -40.20 -13.96 4.26
CA CYS A 773 -39.40 -12.98 5.01
C CYS A 773 -39.10 -13.53 6.42
N ASP A 774 -38.44 -12.76 7.29
CA ASP A 774 -38.09 -13.21 8.65
C ASP A 774 -39.27 -13.75 9.47
N SER A 775 -40.45 -13.16 9.28
CA SER A 775 -41.66 -13.45 10.06
C SER A 775 -42.74 -14.18 9.27
N LEU A 776 -42.44 -14.68 8.06
CA LEU A 776 -43.41 -15.37 7.20
C LEU A 776 -42.77 -16.55 6.49
N TRP A 777 -43.25 -17.75 6.82
CA TRP A 777 -42.91 -19.03 6.23
C TRP A 777 -44.15 -19.62 5.56
N LEU A 778 -43.97 -20.18 4.36
CA LEU A 778 -45.02 -20.73 3.52
C LEU A 778 -44.89 -22.25 3.47
N ASN A 779 -46.04 -22.93 3.49
CA ASN A 779 -46.12 -24.38 3.37
C ASN A 779 -45.62 -24.83 2.00
N LYS A 780 -44.79 -25.89 1.96
CA LYS A 780 -44.29 -26.47 0.70
C LYS A 780 -45.41 -26.91 -0.26
N SER A 781 -46.60 -27.24 0.26
CA SER A 781 -47.78 -27.59 -0.54
C SER A 781 -48.27 -26.45 -1.43
N PHE A 782 -47.95 -25.19 -1.08
CA PHE A 782 -48.32 -24.01 -1.86
C PHE A 782 -47.78 -24.03 -3.30
N LYS A 783 -46.74 -24.84 -3.56
CA LYS A 783 -46.30 -25.12 -4.93
C LYS A 783 -47.44 -25.58 -5.84
N LYS A 784 -48.34 -26.42 -5.34
CA LYS A 784 -49.50 -26.88 -6.11
C LYS A 784 -50.46 -25.73 -6.44
N GLU A 785 -50.70 -24.83 -5.49
CA GLU A 785 -51.63 -23.69 -5.64
C GLU A 785 -51.17 -22.75 -6.76
N TYR A 786 -49.89 -22.34 -6.77
CA TYR A 786 -49.42 -21.41 -7.80
C TYR A 786 -49.31 -22.08 -9.18
N LEU A 787 -48.93 -23.36 -9.25
CA LEU A 787 -48.89 -24.10 -10.52
C LEU A 787 -50.29 -24.26 -11.10
N GLN A 788 -51.28 -24.58 -10.26
CA GLN A 788 -52.69 -24.64 -10.65
C GLN A 788 -53.18 -23.28 -11.16
N LYS A 789 -52.85 -22.19 -10.45
CA LYS A 789 -53.18 -20.83 -10.90
C LYS A 789 -52.59 -20.49 -12.27
N ILE A 790 -51.37 -20.93 -12.56
CA ILE A 790 -50.77 -20.79 -13.90
C ILE A 790 -51.55 -21.61 -14.93
N ALA A 791 -51.87 -22.88 -14.61
CA ALA A 791 -52.60 -23.79 -15.48
C ALA A 791 -54.02 -23.30 -15.81
N ASP A 792 -54.71 -22.67 -14.85
CA ASP A 792 -56.09 -22.20 -15.01
C ASP A 792 -56.18 -20.85 -15.73
N THR A 793 -55.12 -20.04 -15.70
CA THR A 793 -55.18 -18.67 -16.25
C THR A 793 -55.24 -18.69 -17.79
N PRO A 794 -56.30 -18.18 -18.44
CA PRO A 794 -56.42 -18.24 -19.90
C PRO A 794 -55.29 -17.52 -20.65
N LEU A 795 -54.89 -18.08 -21.79
CA LEU A 795 -54.01 -17.38 -22.71
C LEU A 795 -54.74 -16.23 -23.41
N LYS A 796 -53.98 -15.19 -23.73
CA LYS A 796 -54.41 -14.11 -24.63
C LYS A 796 -53.74 -14.29 -25.99
N ASP A 797 -53.89 -13.30 -26.88
CA ASP A 797 -53.20 -13.30 -28.17
C ASP A 797 -51.66 -13.40 -28.02
N LYS A 798 -51.03 -14.01 -29.03
CA LYS A 798 -49.57 -14.27 -29.08
C LYS A 798 -48.74 -13.05 -29.53
N ARG A 799 -49.27 -11.82 -29.45
CA ARG A 799 -48.44 -10.62 -29.64
C ARG A 799 -47.48 -10.48 -28.47
N TYR A 800 -46.44 -9.69 -28.67
CA TYR A 800 -45.47 -9.37 -27.64
C TYR A 800 -46.17 -8.84 -26.37
N ARG A 801 -45.96 -9.54 -25.26
CA ARG A 801 -46.36 -9.12 -23.92
C ARG A 801 -45.34 -9.59 -22.90
N TYR A 802 -44.60 -8.64 -22.34
CA TYR A 802 -43.65 -8.91 -21.26
C TYR A 802 -44.30 -9.73 -20.14
N SER A 803 -43.80 -10.93 -19.90
CA SER A 803 -44.41 -11.93 -19.01
C SER A 803 -43.41 -12.51 -18.03
N CYS A 804 -43.59 -12.18 -16.74
CA CYS A 804 -42.89 -12.84 -15.64
C CYS A 804 -43.32 -14.31 -15.52
N VAL A 805 -44.60 -14.61 -15.78
CA VAL A 805 -45.15 -15.98 -15.72
C VAL A 805 -44.43 -16.91 -16.69
N GLY A 806 -44.10 -16.42 -17.89
CA GLY A 806 -43.33 -17.21 -18.85
C GLY A 806 -41.94 -17.60 -18.33
N PHE A 807 -41.27 -16.71 -17.60
CA PHE A 807 -39.97 -17.02 -17.00
C PHE A 807 -40.08 -17.93 -15.78
N ILE A 808 -41.18 -17.86 -15.02
CA ILE A 808 -41.49 -18.83 -13.95
C ILE A 808 -41.63 -20.23 -14.56
N LEU A 809 -42.34 -20.37 -15.68
CA LEU A 809 -42.42 -21.64 -16.41
C LEU A 809 -41.06 -22.12 -16.93
N LEU A 810 -40.21 -21.21 -17.44
CA LEU A 810 -38.84 -21.58 -17.84
C LEU A 810 -38.02 -22.10 -16.65
N GLN A 811 -38.18 -21.55 -15.45
CA GLN A 811 -37.52 -22.08 -14.25
C GLN A 811 -38.06 -23.49 -13.91
N GLN A 812 -39.37 -23.71 -13.92
CA GLN A 812 -39.93 -25.05 -13.68
C GLN A 812 -39.41 -26.07 -14.71
N LEU A 813 -39.33 -25.67 -15.98
CA LEU A 813 -38.77 -26.46 -17.07
C LEU A 813 -37.29 -26.77 -16.82
N VAL A 814 -36.48 -25.77 -16.44
CA VAL A 814 -35.07 -25.94 -16.11
C VAL A 814 -34.91 -26.96 -14.98
N GLU A 815 -35.66 -26.83 -13.89
CA GLU A 815 -35.59 -27.76 -12.75
C GLU A 815 -35.96 -29.19 -13.16
N ALA A 816 -37.04 -29.35 -13.93
CA ALA A 816 -37.47 -30.65 -14.45
C ALA A 816 -36.40 -31.29 -15.35
N ARG A 817 -35.71 -30.48 -16.18
CA ARG A 817 -34.66 -30.98 -17.06
C ARG A 817 -33.34 -31.22 -16.35
N ALA A 818 -32.96 -30.37 -15.39
CA ALA A 818 -31.72 -30.46 -14.64
C ALA A 818 -31.76 -31.58 -13.58
N GLY A 819 -32.93 -31.85 -13.01
CA GLY A 819 -33.12 -32.82 -11.92
C GLY A 819 -32.78 -32.24 -10.54
N MET A 820 -32.63 -30.92 -10.43
CA MET A 820 -32.28 -30.20 -9.20
C MET A 820 -32.85 -28.77 -9.23
N PRO A 821 -32.92 -28.08 -8.08
CA PRO A 821 -33.30 -26.67 -8.01
C PRO A 821 -32.44 -25.77 -8.91
N MET A 822 -33.04 -24.71 -9.48
CA MET A 822 -32.34 -23.86 -10.45
C MET A 822 -31.17 -23.07 -9.83
N ASP A 823 -31.28 -22.70 -8.56
CA ASP A 823 -30.20 -22.03 -7.80
C ASP A 823 -28.98 -22.93 -7.62
N GLU A 824 -29.19 -24.21 -7.27
CA GLU A 824 -28.12 -25.21 -7.20
C GLU A 824 -27.48 -25.46 -8.57
N PHE A 825 -28.30 -25.61 -9.63
CA PHE A 825 -27.81 -25.81 -10.99
C PHE A 825 -26.93 -24.64 -11.47
N LEU A 826 -27.35 -23.41 -11.23
CA LEU A 826 -26.59 -22.21 -11.60
C LEU A 826 -25.31 -22.06 -10.77
N ALA A 827 -25.37 -22.37 -9.47
CA ALA A 827 -24.19 -22.37 -8.62
C ALA A 827 -23.15 -23.38 -9.10
N GLN A 828 -23.58 -24.57 -9.54
CA GLN A 828 -22.72 -25.63 -10.05
C GLN A 828 -22.14 -25.31 -11.44
N GLU A 829 -22.94 -24.82 -12.37
CA GLU A 829 -22.53 -24.65 -13.77
C GLU A 829 -21.84 -23.31 -14.06
N PHE A 830 -22.16 -22.25 -13.30
CA PHE A 830 -21.71 -20.89 -13.57
C PHE A 830 -21.06 -20.20 -12.37
N TYR A 831 -21.78 -20.01 -11.26
CA TYR A 831 -21.33 -19.06 -10.22
C TYR A 831 -20.08 -19.54 -9.48
N THR A 832 -20.08 -20.77 -8.95
CA THR A 832 -18.91 -21.34 -8.26
C THR A 832 -17.72 -21.48 -9.22
N PRO A 833 -17.87 -22.05 -10.43
CA PRO A 833 -16.72 -22.23 -11.30
C PRO A 833 -16.15 -20.93 -11.91
N MET A 834 -16.92 -19.83 -11.91
CA MET A 834 -16.44 -18.46 -12.23
C MET A 834 -15.84 -17.71 -11.04
N GLY A 835 -15.90 -18.27 -9.84
CA GLY A 835 -15.44 -17.62 -8.61
C GLY A 835 -16.34 -16.49 -8.10
N LEU A 836 -17.62 -16.46 -8.48
CA LEU A 836 -18.58 -15.45 -8.01
C LEU A 836 -18.99 -15.79 -6.57
N LYS A 837 -18.67 -14.90 -5.62
CA LYS A 837 -18.87 -15.12 -4.18
C LYS A 837 -20.16 -14.49 -3.66
N ARG A 838 -20.72 -13.52 -4.37
CA ARG A 838 -21.88 -12.72 -3.94
C ARG A 838 -23.12 -12.89 -4.82
N THR A 839 -23.01 -13.69 -5.88
CA THR A 839 -24.10 -13.95 -6.82
C THR A 839 -24.83 -15.23 -6.45
N GLY A 840 -26.10 -15.13 -6.12
CA GLY A 840 -26.92 -16.29 -5.79
C GLY A 840 -28.35 -15.93 -5.38
N TYR A 841 -29.18 -16.96 -5.26
CA TYR A 841 -30.50 -16.84 -4.64
C TYR A 841 -30.38 -16.99 -3.13
N LEU A 842 -31.31 -16.40 -2.38
CA LEU A 842 -31.37 -16.54 -0.91
C LEU A 842 -30.05 -16.10 -0.23
N PRO A 843 -29.61 -14.84 -0.44
CA PRO A 843 -28.28 -14.36 -0.07
C PRO A 843 -27.95 -14.52 1.42
N LEU A 844 -28.95 -14.43 2.30
CA LEU A 844 -28.76 -14.61 3.76
C LEU A 844 -28.28 -16.02 4.16
N ARG A 845 -28.27 -16.99 3.24
CA ARG A 845 -27.70 -18.32 3.49
C ARG A 845 -26.17 -18.35 3.41
N PHE A 846 -25.56 -17.36 2.75
CA PHE A 846 -24.11 -17.35 2.49
C PHE A 846 -23.45 -15.97 2.60
N LEU A 847 -24.22 -14.91 2.86
CA LEU A 847 -23.73 -13.56 3.08
C LEU A 847 -24.27 -12.98 4.40
N PRO A 848 -23.48 -12.12 5.08
CA PRO A 848 -23.97 -11.31 6.17
C PRO A 848 -24.98 -10.26 5.67
N GLU A 849 -25.99 -9.95 6.48
CA GLU A 849 -27.07 -9.02 6.12
C GLU A 849 -26.53 -7.60 5.81
N GLU A 850 -25.42 -7.22 6.46
CA GLU A 850 -24.76 -5.92 6.31
C GLU A 850 -24.16 -5.69 4.91
N GLU A 851 -23.87 -6.76 4.17
CA GLU A 851 -23.42 -6.66 2.77
C GLU A 851 -24.58 -6.43 1.79
N ILE A 852 -25.83 -6.62 2.22
CA ILE A 852 -27.00 -6.61 1.35
C ILE A 852 -27.74 -5.27 1.44
N VAL A 853 -27.96 -4.65 0.28
CA VAL A 853 -28.69 -3.38 0.18
C VAL A 853 -30.20 -3.65 0.35
N PRO A 854 -30.90 -2.93 1.25
CA PRO A 854 -32.34 -3.07 1.41
C PRO A 854 -33.06 -2.63 0.13
N SER A 855 -33.99 -3.46 -0.32
CA SER A 855 -34.67 -3.28 -1.60
C SER A 855 -35.90 -2.38 -1.46
N SER A 856 -36.77 -2.63 -0.49
CA SER A 856 -37.96 -1.81 -0.25
C SER A 856 -38.51 -2.05 1.16
N VAL A 857 -39.45 -1.22 1.59
CA VAL A 857 -40.28 -1.50 2.77
C VAL A 857 -41.62 -2.03 2.26
N ASP A 858 -42.04 -3.22 2.74
CA ASP A 858 -43.35 -3.78 2.41
C ASP A 858 -44.31 -3.54 3.57
N PRO A 859 -45.24 -2.57 3.46
CA PRO A 859 -46.18 -2.26 4.53
C PRO A 859 -47.46 -3.13 4.51
N PHE A 860 -47.64 -4.02 3.53
CA PHE A 860 -48.89 -4.74 3.31
C PHE A 860 -48.77 -6.23 3.58
N LEU A 861 -47.92 -6.92 2.82
CA LEU A 861 -47.86 -8.38 2.81
C LEU A 861 -46.87 -8.89 3.84
N ARG A 862 -45.60 -8.48 3.74
CA ARG A 862 -44.51 -8.93 4.63
C ARG A 862 -44.31 -8.04 5.87
N LYS A 863 -44.86 -6.81 5.86
CA LYS A 863 -44.85 -5.85 7.00
C LYS A 863 -43.46 -5.61 7.58
N THR A 864 -42.42 -5.60 6.74
CA THR A 864 -41.01 -5.45 7.12
C THR A 864 -40.20 -4.77 6.02
N THR A 865 -38.98 -4.35 6.36
CA THR A 865 -37.97 -3.95 5.37
C THR A 865 -37.41 -5.20 4.70
N LEU A 866 -37.38 -5.21 3.37
CA LEU A 866 -36.85 -6.33 2.59
C LEU A 866 -35.35 -6.14 2.37
N GLN A 867 -34.55 -6.80 3.20
CA GLN A 867 -33.10 -6.89 3.08
C GLN A 867 -32.74 -8.38 3.04
N GLY A 868 -32.11 -8.83 1.95
CA GLY A 868 -31.84 -10.26 1.72
C GLY A 868 -33.03 -11.11 1.28
N PHE A 869 -34.24 -10.54 1.20
CA PHE A 869 -35.44 -11.17 0.64
C PHE A 869 -35.83 -10.53 -0.69
N VAL A 870 -36.23 -11.34 -1.66
CA VAL A 870 -36.68 -10.85 -2.97
C VAL A 870 -37.88 -9.92 -2.82
N HIS A 871 -37.84 -8.77 -3.52
CA HIS A 871 -38.95 -7.82 -3.44
C HIS A 871 -40.21 -8.33 -4.16
N ASP A 872 -40.03 -9.04 -5.29
CA ASP A 872 -41.11 -9.55 -6.15
C ASP A 872 -41.95 -10.56 -5.38
N GLU A 873 -43.23 -10.25 -5.20
CA GLU A 873 -44.15 -11.04 -4.39
C GLU A 873 -44.40 -12.43 -4.97
N SER A 874 -44.35 -12.57 -6.31
CA SER A 874 -44.55 -13.87 -6.96
C SER A 874 -43.36 -14.78 -6.74
N ALA A 875 -42.14 -14.24 -6.78
CA ALA A 875 -40.92 -14.97 -6.44
C ALA A 875 -40.85 -15.29 -4.93
N ALA A 876 -41.24 -14.36 -4.07
CA ALA A 876 -41.26 -14.57 -2.63
C ALA A 876 -42.20 -15.74 -2.25
N PHE A 877 -43.37 -15.83 -2.87
CA PHE A 877 -44.33 -16.92 -2.68
C PHE A 877 -43.98 -18.23 -3.42
N GLN A 878 -42.77 -18.31 -3.99
CA GLN A 878 -42.12 -19.55 -4.43
C GLN A 878 -40.95 -19.94 -3.53
N GLY A 879 -40.73 -19.23 -2.41
CA GLY A 879 -39.59 -19.44 -1.51
C GLY A 879 -38.32 -18.70 -1.94
N GLY A 880 -38.44 -17.69 -2.81
CA GLY A 880 -37.34 -16.79 -3.20
C GLY A 880 -36.52 -17.23 -4.41
N VAL A 881 -36.62 -18.50 -4.83
CA VAL A 881 -36.01 -19.02 -6.07
C VAL A 881 -37.05 -19.01 -7.18
N SER A 882 -36.94 -18.08 -8.13
CA SER A 882 -37.90 -17.95 -9.22
C SER A 882 -37.25 -17.50 -10.52
N GLY A 883 -37.86 -17.86 -11.64
CA GLY A 883 -37.34 -17.54 -12.96
C GLY A 883 -37.42 -16.05 -13.34
N ASN A 884 -38.34 -15.30 -12.74
CA ASN A 884 -38.56 -13.89 -13.06
C ASN A 884 -37.74 -12.92 -12.20
N ALA A 885 -37.39 -13.30 -10.96
CA ALA A 885 -36.77 -12.49 -9.92
C ALA A 885 -36.17 -13.38 -8.80
N GLY A 886 -35.36 -12.81 -7.90
CA GLY A 886 -34.85 -13.50 -6.70
C GLY A 886 -33.34 -13.70 -6.65
N LEU A 887 -32.64 -13.39 -7.74
CA LEU A 887 -31.18 -13.38 -7.76
C LEU A 887 -30.66 -12.08 -7.11
N PHE A 888 -29.60 -12.21 -6.32
CA PHE A 888 -28.84 -11.13 -5.73
C PHE A 888 -27.42 -11.14 -6.27
N SER A 889 -26.81 -9.97 -6.46
CA SER A 889 -25.43 -9.85 -6.98
C SER A 889 -24.84 -8.44 -6.77
N THR A 890 -23.53 -8.31 -6.97
CA THR A 890 -22.82 -7.01 -7.12
C THR A 890 -22.74 -6.60 -8.59
N ALA A 891 -22.46 -5.33 -8.89
CA ALA A 891 -22.35 -4.91 -10.29
C ALA A 891 -21.16 -5.58 -11.00
N GLY A 892 -20.05 -5.79 -10.27
CA GLY A 892 -18.85 -6.43 -10.81
C GLY A 892 -19.07 -7.91 -11.19
N GLU A 893 -19.79 -8.68 -10.38
CA GLU A 893 -20.06 -10.09 -10.70
C GLU A 893 -21.07 -10.24 -11.85
N VAL A 894 -22.07 -9.35 -11.94
CA VAL A 894 -22.94 -9.27 -13.13
C VAL A 894 -22.11 -8.94 -14.37
N ALA A 895 -21.15 -8.00 -14.27
CA ALA A 895 -20.30 -7.63 -15.39
C ALA A 895 -19.46 -8.81 -15.88
N ARG A 896 -18.93 -9.66 -14.99
CA ARG A 896 -18.22 -10.90 -15.35
C ARG A 896 -19.08 -11.90 -16.11
N ILE A 897 -20.34 -12.10 -15.69
CA ILE A 897 -21.29 -12.96 -16.42
C ILE A 897 -21.52 -12.44 -17.84
N TYR A 898 -21.70 -11.13 -17.98
CA TYR A 898 -21.94 -10.49 -19.26
C TYR A 898 -20.68 -10.45 -20.14
N GLN A 899 -19.49 -10.35 -19.53
CA GLN A 899 -18.21 -10.50 -20.24
C GLN A 899 -18.02 -11.91 -20.78
N MET A 900 -18.43 -12.96 -20.04
CA MET A 900 -18.44 -14.34 -20.55
C MET A 900 -19.30 -14.47 -21.82
N LEU A 901 -20.47 -13.82 -21.84
CA LEU A 901 -21.33 -13.81 -23.02
C LEU A 901 -20.71 -13.05 -24.19
N LEU A 902 -20.09 -11.89 -23.93
CA LEU A 902 -19.35 -11.10 -24.93
C LEU A 902 -18.22 -11.92 -25.57
N ASN A 903 -17.49 -12.67 -24.74
CA ASN A 903 -16.40 -13.55 -25.16
C ASN A 903 -16.86 -14.85 -25.84
N GLY A 904 -18.14 -14.99 -26.17
CA GLY A 904 -18.67 -16.17 -26.85
C GLY A 904 -18.65 -17.43 -25.97
N GLY A 905 -18.91 -17.28 -24.68
CA GLY A 905 -19.07 -18.39 -23.75
C GLY A 905 -17.83 -18.72 -22.92
N GLU A 906 -16.78 -17.88 -22.97
CA GLU A 906 -15.50 -18.13 -22.30
C GLU A 906 -15.12 -16.99 -21.36
N LEU A 907 -14.57 -17.30 -20.19
CA LEU A 907 -14.03 -16.33 -19.25
C LEU A 907 -12.80 -16.94 -18.57
N ASP A 908 -11.71 -16.16 -18.47
CA ASP A 908 -10.45 -16.56 -17.82
C ASP A 908 -9.91 -17.92 -18.31
N GLY A 909 -9.96 -18.15 -19.63
CA GLY A 909 -9.50 -19.40 -20.27
C GLY A 909 -10.42 -20.62 -20.09
N LYS A 910 -11.60 -20.44 -19.47
CA LYS A 910 -12.56 -21.52 -19.24
C LYS A 910 -13.86 -21.30 -20.03
N ARG A 911 -14.30 -22.35 -20.72
CA ARG A 911 -15.55 -22.37 -21.50
C ARG A 911 -16.74 -22.80 -20.66
N TYR A 912 -17.78 -21.97 -20.62
CA TYR A 912 -19.05 -22.19 -19.94
C TYR A 912 -20.18 -22.51 -20.92
N LEU A 913 -20.15 -21.93 -22.11
CA LEU A 913 -21.09 -22.15 -23.21
C LEU A 913 -20.34 -22.25 -24.53
N SER A 914 -20.90 -22.97 -25.52
CA SER A 914 -20.34 -22.93 -26.88
C SER A 914 -20.53 -21.54 -27.51
N LYS A 915 -19.61 -21.22 -28.42
CA LYS A 915 -19.67 -19.95 -29.18
C LYS A 915 -20.93 -19.88 -30.04
N GLU A 916 -21.39 -21.03 -30.54
CA GLU A 916 -22.58 -21.21 -31.35
C GLU A 916 -23.85 -20.90 -30.53
N THR A 917 -23.96 -21.43 -29.31
CA THR A 917 -25.07 -21.11 -28.40
C THR A 917 -25.08 -19.62 -28.05
N CYS A 918 -23.94 -19.05 -27.66
CA CYS A 918 -23.86 -17.61 -27.38
C CYS A 918 -24.27 -16.76 -28.59
N ARG A 919 -23.76 -17.07 -29.78
CA ARG A 919 -24.12 -16.35 -31.01
C ARG A 919 -25.61 -16.45 -31.32
N LEU A 920 -26.21 -17.64 -31.22
CA LEU A 920 -27.64 -17.85 -31.47
C LEU A 920 -28.49 -16.96 -30.55
N PHE A 921 -28.24 -16.99 -29.25
CA PHE A 921 -29.07 -16.30 -28.26
C PHE A 921 -28.89 -14.78 -28.27
N THR A 922 -27.70 -14.27 -28.60
CA THR A 922 -27.40 -12.83 -28.57
C THR A 922 -27.79 -12.10 -29.87
N THR A 923 -27.81 -12.82 -31.01
CA THR A 923 -28.09 -12.23 -32.33
C THR A 923 -29.52 -12.44 -32.83
N THR A 924 -30.23 -13.48 -32.37
CA THR A 924 -31.60 -13.74 -32.83
C THR A 924 -32.58 -12.69 -32.31
N VAL A 925 -33.38 -12.12 -33.21
CA VAL A 925 -34.43 -11.14 -32.91
C VAL A 925 -35.80 -11.66 -33.35
N ALA A 926 -36.84 -11.40 -32.56
CA ALA A 926 -38.21 -11.70 -32.92
C ALA A 926 -38.64 -10.87 -34.16
N ARG A 927 -39.42 -11.48 -35.06
CA ARG A 927 -39.86 -10.80 -36.29
C ARG A 927 -40.75 -9.59 -36.04
N SER A 928 -41.54 -9.61 -34.97
CA SER A 928 -42.59 -8.63 -34.72
C SER A 928 -42.23 -7.57 -33.67
N CYS A 929 -41.05 -7.64 -33.04
CA CYS A 929 -40.62 -6.70 -32.00
C CYS A 929 -39.11 -6.78 -31.74
N ARG A 930 -38.56 -5.81 -31.02
CA ARG A 930 -37.13 -5.73 -30.67
C ARG A 930 -36.58 -6.83 -29.73
N ARG A 931 -37.38 -7.81 -29.30
CA ARG A 931 -36.95 -8.80 -28.30
C ARG A 931 -36.02 -9.84 -28.92
N GLY A 932 -34.95 -10.20 -28.20
CA GLY A 932 -34.12 -11.37 -28.49
C GLY A 932 -34.59 -12.61 -27.74
N LEU A 933 -33.83 -13.71 -27.85
CA LEU A 933 -34.07 -14.93 -27.08
C LEU A 933 -33.73 -14.68 -25.59
N GLY A 934 -34.72 -14.23 -24.82
CA GLY A 934 -34.58 -13.85 -23.41
C GLY A 934 -33.99 -12.45 -23.17
N PHE A 935 -33.15 -11.95 -24.08
CA PHE A 935 -32.59 -10.60 -24.01
C PHE A 935 -33.52 -9.50 -24.56
N ASP A 936 -33.32 -8.28 -24.06
CA ASP A 936 -33.71 -7.04 -24.73
C ASP A 936 -32.67 -6.63 -25.77
N LYS A 937 -33.13 -5.94 -26.82
CA LYS A 937 -32.27 -5.23 -27.78
C LYS A 937 -32.75 -3.77 -27.97
N PRO A 938 -31.91 -2.86 -28.49
CA PRO A 938 -32.30 -1.51 -28.83
C PRO A 938 -33.49 -1.46 -29.79
N ASP A 939 -34.32 -0.42 -29.67
CA ASP A 939 -35.39 -0.15 -30.63
C ASP A 939 -34.89 0.78 -31.73
N MET A 940 -34.43 0.19 -32.85
CA MET A 940 -33.90 0.97 -33.97
C MET A 940 -34.98 1.71 -34.76
N GLN A 941 -36.25 1.32 -34.62
CA GLN A 941 -37.37 1.95 -35.33
C GLN A 941 -37.97 3.10 -34.52
N ASN A 942 -37.98 2.97 -33.19
CA ASN A 942 -38.45 3.99 -32.27
C ASN A 942 -37.39 4.31 -31.19
N PRO A 943 -36.31 5.04 -31.53
CA PRO A 943 -35.22 5.31 -30.59
C PRO A 943 -35.67 5.96 -29.28
N ALA A 944 -36.69 6.82 -29.31
CA ALA A 944 -37.25 7.46 -28.11
C ALA A 944 -37.94 6.48 -27.13
N LYS A 945 -38.28 5.27 -27.58
CA LYS A 945 -38.85 4.17 -26.76
C LYS A 945 -37.84 3.05 -26.51
N SER A 946 -36.61 3.21 -26.98
CA SER A 946 -35.54 2.23 -26.80
C SER A 946 -35.19 2.10 -25.31
N PRO A 947 -34.87 0.89 -24.83
CA PRO A 947 -34.35 0.69 -23.48
C PRO A 947 -32.87 1.08 -23.34
N CYS A 948 -32.22 1.46 -24.45
CA CYS A 948 -30.81 1.84 -24.54
C CYS A 948 -30.67 3.30 -24.99
N ALA A 949 -29.48 3.86 -24.77
CA ALA A 949 -29.08 5.17 -25.26
C ALA A 949 -29.20 5.29 -26.80
N PRO A 950 -29.38 6.51 -27.35
CA PRO A 950 -29.43 6.75 -28.80
C PRO A 950 -28.19 6.25 -29.56
N SER A 951 -27.01 6.30 -28.95
CA SER A 951 -25.76 5.85 -29.58
C SER A 951 -25.54 4.32 -29.53
N ALA A 952 -26.45 3.56 -28.93
CA ALA A 952 -26.31 2.11 -28.82
C ALA A 952 -26.45 1.41 -30.19
N PRO A 953 -25.47 0.62 -30.64
CA PRO A 953 -25.56 -0.16 -31.87
C PRO A 953 -26.67 -1.21 -31.84
N ALA A 954 -27.20 -1.60 -33.01
CA ALA A 954 -28.26 -2.60 -33.12
C ALA A 954 -27.87 -4.00 -32.60
N SER A 955 -26.56 -4.29 -32.56
CA SER A 955 -26.00 -5.55 -32.06
C SER A 955 -26.17 -5.72 -30.55
N VAL A 956 -26.32 -4.61 -29.80
CA VAL A 956 -26.42 -4.59 -28.34
C VAL A 956 -27.51 -5.53 -27.84
N TYR A 957 -27.22 -6.19 -26.72
CA TYR A 957 -28.15 -7.07 -26.03
C TYR A 957 -27.98 -6.96 -24.52
N GLY A 958 -29.06 -7.19 -23.78
CA GLY A 958 -29.03 -7.06 -22.33
C GLY A 958 -30.40 -7.11 -21.71
N HIS A 959 -30.58 -6.48 -20.54
CA HIS A 959 -31.88 -6.40 -19.88
C HIS A 959 -31.93 -5.29 -18.83
N THR A 960 -33.12 -4.75 -18.56
CA THR A 960 -33.37 -3.82 -17.46
C THR A 960 -34.10 -4.52 -16.30
N GLY A 961 -33.72 -4.22 -15.06
CA GLY A 961 -34.38 -4.74 -13.87
C GLY A 961 -35.39 -3.76 -13.27
N PHE A 962 -36.38 -4.31 -12.57
CA PHE A 962 -37.44 -3.56 -11.92
C PHE A 962 -36.90 -2.77 -10.71
N THR A 963 -35.96 -3.36 -9.98
CA THR A 963 -35.30 -2.79 -8.80
C THR A 963 -34.36 -1.62 -9.12
N GLY A 964 -34.28 -1.21 -10.39
CA GLY A 964 -33.47 -0.09 -10.86
C GLY A 964 -32.14 -0.52 -11.44
N THR A 965 -32.03 -1.77 -11.88
CA THR A 965 -30.80 -2.36 -12.39
C THR A 965 -30.79 -2.41 -13.92
N CYS A 966 -29.63 -2.56 -14.54
CA CYS A 966 -29.50 -3.01 -15.93
C CYS A 966 -28.11 -3.60 -16.18
N ALA A 967 -28.02 -4.45 -17.19
CA ALA A 967 -26.76 -4.87 -17.78
C ALA A 967 -26.89 -4.97 -19.30
N TRP A 968 -25.90 -4.46 -20.01
CA TRP A 968 -25.86 -4.37 -21.47
C TRP A 968 -24.49 -4.79 -21.99
N VAL A 969 -24.47 -5.53 -23.10
CA VAL A 969 -23.26 -5.87 -23.85
C VAL A 969 -23.32 -5.19 -25.21
N ASP A 970 -22.22 -4.55 -25.59
CA ASP A 970 -21.97 -4.05 -26.93
C ASP A 970 -20.80 -4.84 -27.55
N PRO A 971 -21.10 -5.78 -28.47
CA PRO A 971 -20.06 -6.56 -29.12
C PRO A 971 -19.27 -5.77 -30.18
N ASP A 972 -19.81 -4.67 -30.71
CA ASP A 972 -19.14 -3.88 -31.76
C ASP A 972 -18.00 -3.06 -31.16
N ASN A 973 -18.22 -2.57 -29.92
CA ASN A 973 -17.26 -1.79 -29.17
C ASN A 973 -16.56 -2.58 -28.05
N GLY A 974 -16.86 -3.86 -27.86
CA GLY A 974 -16.29 -4.69 -26.79
C GLY A 974 -16.61 -4.18 -25.38
N LEU A 975 -17.81 -3.60 -25.17
CA LEU A 975 -18.20 -2.99 -23.90
C LEU A 975 -19.18 -3.85 -23.11
N VAL A 976 -19.04 -3.83 -21.78
CA VAL A 976 -20.06 -4.30 -20.84
C VAL A 976 -20.43 -3.16 -19.91
N TYR A 977 -21.71 -2.83 -19.80
CA TYR A 977 -22.22 -1.78 -18.93
C TYR A 977 -23.21 -2.36 -17.91
N VAL A 978 -22.93 -2.19 -16.61
CA VAL A 978 -23.81 -2.58 -15.51
C VAL A 978 -24.10 -1.38 -14.63
N PHE A 979 -25.38 -1.22 -14.27
CA PHE A 979 -25.84 -0.24 -13.30
C PHE A 979 -26.76 -0.94 -12.32
N LEU A 980 -26.42 -0.94 -11.02
CA LEU A 980 -27.28 -1.45 -9.96
C LEU A 980 -27.65 -0.31 -9.01
N SER A 981 -28.90 -0.26 -8.55
CA SER A 981 -29.37 0.73 -7.58
C SER A 981 -30.46 0.16 -6.69
N ASN A 982 -30.72 0.82 -5.58
CA ASN A 982 -31.86 0.56 -4.69
C ASN A 982 -33.02 1.53 -4.95
N ARG A 983 -33.38 1.78 -6.23
CA ARG A 983 -34.39 2.81 -6.59
C ARG A 983 -35.75 2.65 -5.93
N ILE A 984 -36.08 1.42 -5.56
CA ILE A 984 -37.38 1.06 -4.97
C ILE A 984 -37.37 1.16 -3.44
N TYR A 985 -36.28 1.63 -2.83
CA TYR A 985 -36.21 1.87 -1.39
C TYR A 985 -36.61 3.31 -1.04
N PRO A 986 -37.50 3.52 -0.04
CA PRO A 986 -38.35 2.50 0.59
C PRO A 986 -39.56 2.14 -0.29
N ASP A 987 -39.90 2.99 -1.26
CA ASP A 987 -41.15 2.94 -2.01
C ASP A 987 -41.01 2.33 -3.42
N VAL A 988 -41.67 1.21 -3.67
CA VAL A 988 -41.64 0.49 -4.96
C VAL A 988 -42.15 1.32 -6.16
N TRP A 989 -42.98 2.34 -5.90
CA TRP A 989 -43.56 3.22 -6.93
C TRP A 989 -42.67 4.41 -7.33
N ASN A 990 -41.44 4.53 -6.83
CA ASN A 990 -40.54 5.65 -7.15
C ASN A 990 -40.08 5.65 -8.63
N SER A 991 -40.78 6.34 -9.53
CA SER A 991 -40.48 6.30 -10.96
C SER A 991 -39.39 7.29 -11.44
N LYS A 992 -38.67 7.96 -10.53
CA LYS A 992 -37.75 9.06 -10.89
C LYS A 992 -36.56 8.61 -11.74
N LEU A 993 -36.00 7.43 -11.49
CA LEU A 993 -34.92 6.85 -12.30
C LEU A 993 -35.27 6.80 -13.79
N LEU A 994 -36.52 6.42 -14.11
CA LEU A 994 -37.02 6.34 -15.49
C LEU A 994 -37.30 7.74 -16.06
N LYS A 995 -37.89 8.64 -15.27
CA LYS A 995 -38.22 10.01 -15.72
C LYS A 995 -36.97 10.84 -16.04
N LEU A 996 -35.89 10.63 -15.30
CA LEU A 996 -34.61 11.33 -15.47
C LEU A 996 -33.68 10.65 -16.48
N ASP A 997 -34.08 9.47 -16.97
CA ASP A 997 -33.32 8.60 -17.88
C ASP A 997 -31.83 8.41 -17.47
N ILE A 998 -31.58 8.21 -16.17
CA ILE A 998 -30.19 8.15 -15.67
C ILE A 998 -29.41 6.99 -16.31
N ARG A 999 -30.04 5.83 -16.51
CA ARG A 999 -29.38 4.66 -17.13
C ARG A 999 -29.01 4.93 -18.59
N GLY A 1000 -29.93 5.48 -19.38
CA GLY A 1000 -29.69 5.84 -20.78
C GLY A 1000 -28.62 6.92 -20.91
N ARG A 1001 -28.66 7.97 -20.06
CA ARG A 1001 -27.65 9.04 -20.04
C ARG A 1001 -26.26 8.56 -19.63
N ILE A 1002 -26.16 7.61 -18.68
CA ILE A 1002 -24.88 7.00 -18.32
C ILE A 1002 -24.34 6.15 -19.48
N GLN A 1003 -25.18 5.34 -20.12
CA GLN A 1003 -24.80 4.55 -21.29
C GLN A 1003 -24.34 5.45 -22.45
N GLU A 1004 -25.01 6.58 -22.68
CA GLU A 1004 -24.61 7.59 -23.66
C GLU A 1004 -23.25 8.23 -23.31
N ALA A 1005 -23.00 8.53 -22.02
CA ALA A 1005 -21.71 9.06 -21.58
C ALA A 1005 -20.56 8.06 -21.83
N MET A 1006 -20.79 6.77 -21.60
CA MET A 1006 -19.87 5.69 -21.96
C MET A 1006 -19.57 5.70 -23.46
N TYR A 1007 -20.58 5.78 -24.32
CA TYR A 1007 -20.37 5.82 -25.77
C TYR A 1007 -19.60 7.05 -26.24
N ARG A 1008 -19.87 8.21 -25.65
CA ARG A 1008 -19.13 9.45 -25.98
C ARG A 1008 -17.67 9.39 -25.55
N ALA A 1009 -17.34 8.57 -24.56
CA ALA A 1009 -15.97 8.38 -24.12
C ALA A 1009 -15.15 7.52 -25.08
N VAL A 1010 -15.76 6.74 -25.97
CA VAL A 1010 -15.01 5.95 -26.97
C VAL A 1010 -14.28 6.89 -27.92
N LEU A 1011 -12.94 6.84 -27.89
CA LEU A 1011 -12.07 7.62 -28.75
C LEU A 1011 -12.19 7.12 -30.19
N LYS A 1012 -12.28 8.06 -31.14
CA LYS A 1012 -12.41 7.79 -32.57
C LYS A 1012 -11.06 7.64 -33.26
#